data_AF-A0A9E2GVV1-F1
#
_entry.id   AF-A0A9E2GVV1-F1
#
_cell.length_a   1.000
_cell.length_b   1.000
_cell.length_c   1.000
_cell.angle_alpha   90.00
_cell.angle_beta   90.00
_cell.angle_gamma   90.00
#
_symmetry.space_group_name_H-M   'P 1'
#
loop_
_entity.id
_entity.type
_entity.pdbx_description
1 polymer ?
#
loop_
_entity_poly.entity_id
_entity_poly.type
_entity_poly.pdbx_seq_one_letter_code
_entity_poly.pdbx_strand_id
1 'polypeptide(L)'
;MHQRLSPVFSLIVSLLLLFTVACDDPEPSADGCTDGCLVDGVCWPTGARDPGNPCHACDPTAAADAWTDLDAVPCDDGLFCTIQDACNAGVCEGGPRACDDGVACNGAETCDEDADACEPGVGACAPHELCDVTVDACVLTCTGCAIAGSCHGADQLNPANSCQVCDPALDPTGWSDRQGEPCDDGLFCTVNDRCNSGVCRGNARSCDDGVACNDIETCDEDYDTCEPGTSICYPDELCDVTIDACVLTCTGCAIAGLCYGADQLNPANPCQACDPTVDDDAWTDLDAEPCDDGLFCTIQDACNAGVCEGGARACDDGVACNGAETCDEDADACEPGVGACGPDELCDVTDDACVLTCTGCAIAGSCYGADQLNPANPCQLCNPFMHPTAWTPLAWSSCDDGIDCTFGDTCNLAGVCEGVALVCASDRPCKTPTGCVEDPFGENAGCPLEMHPGCAASTACADICETIGDTAHYFIHSVTPDLFDTSGGALLELEGFFGDTAAADVTVHLDGAPLTLGTVDATTITLLVPAGHEDGELTVTGPGGAPVVLIGQTLVYGVPEYTPSSTVPLRYLPPEVDQVSGCPHDSYPGTMDCSPSGGEMILIRGRNFGDDDAGLSVLVGNVPCTDVALIQIHEIITCTLPASQEEGWDLPVTVTRFGKSGVLDAAVSYSGPVIMGLSNHQDLDPFGGDLLSVTVFNLGADVLVRFGPTGMERDCTVITVTGNTVNCLMPAGNGRAHQVRVRSDFQWSRPAAQLLSYREPVIVPDSLTLDMALPGGSMLSLSGYPVRVFFQVEDLHLLDDSVGVFLTDGPHTEPCASPQLTIDAFSNRFLSCWIFGNLASNGEPMGDARFLVTVHEGSSGPGADLIHFGAVPGNFALSGCVDDGNNTGQCPTEGGTLISLTGDDFQPSMQLLVNGIPVPFELVSAGLLRFLMPAGSGAALLQLVLDSGALSATTTITYAAPFVSSVGGCLDTGDTTHGCPLPGGVWLTIRGGDFGPSGAQVLVGGSPCTGVTHDATTPHAELRCLLPAGDGLEVPVVVIAGHQESAPARLSYQVH
;
A
#
# COMPACT_ATOMS: atom_id res chain seq x y z
N MET A 1 44.19 -36.95 6.86
CA MET A 1 43.97 -36.57 8.27
C MET A 1 42.65 -35.81 8.31
N HIS A 2 41.57 -36.51 8.63
CA HIS A 2 40.71 -36.24 9.81
C HIS A 2 40.14 -34.81 9.82
N GLN A 3 38.92 -34.65 9.31
CA GLN A 3 37.65 -34.68 10.06
C GLN A 3 37.41 -33.41 10.88
N ARG A 4 36.43 -32.60 10.45
CA ARG A 4 35.13 -32.40 11.10
C ARG A 4 34.42 -31.23 10.40
N LEU A 5 33.25 -31.49 9.83
CA LEU A 5 32.03 -30.65 9.91
C LEU A 5 30.87 -31.43 9.25
N SER A 6 29.70 -31.32 9.88
CA SER A 6 28.41 -31.98 9.67
C SER A 6 27.39 -31.08 10.38
N PRO A 7 26.07 -31.12 10.14
CA PRO A 7 25.31 -31.46 8.93
C PRO A 7 24.14 -30.47 8.66
N VAL A 8 23.92 -30.02 7.42
CA VAL A 8 22.56 -29.71 6.92
C VAL A 8 22.57 -29.90 5.40
N PHE A 9 22.44 -31.13 4.92
CA PHE A 9 22.03 -31.43 3.54
C PHE A 9 21.64 -32.92 3.50
N SER A 10 20.45 -33.23 4.02
CA SER A 10 19.82 -34.53 3.86
C SER A 10 18.31 -34.42 4.09
N LEU A 11 17.61 -33.98 3.04
CA LEU A 11 16.26 -34.41 2.71
C LEU A 11 16.12 -34.19 1.20
N ILE A 12 15.39 -35.05 0.51
CA ILE A 12 15.20 -35.09 -0.96
C ILE A 12 16.29 -35.86 -1.75
N VAL A 13 16.57 -37.13 -1.38
CA VAL A 13 16.76 -38.23 -2.36
C VAL A 13 16.40 -39.55 -1.66
N SER A 14 15.11 -39.84 -1.45
CA SER A 14 14.58 -41.19 -1.10
C SER A 14 13.04 -41.22 -1.13
N LEU A 15 12.42 -40.81 -2.24
CA LEU A 15 11.00 -41.11 -2.47
C LEU A 15 10.67 -41.18 -3.97
N LEU A 16 11.37 -42.04 -4.71
CA LEU A 16 11.02 -42.37 -6.09
C LEU A 16 11.31 -43.86 -6.30
N LEU A 17 10.36 -44.68 -5.85
CA LEU A 17 10.09 -46.05 -6.31
C LEU A 17 8.89 -46.59 -5.52
N LEU A 18 7.69 -46.42 -6.09
CA LEU A 18 6.54 -47.34 -6.03
C LEU A 18 5.35 -46.62 -6.67
N PHE A 19 5.09 -46.90 -7.95
CA PHE A 19 3.80 -47.38 -8.46
C PHE A 19 3.87 -47.41 -9.99
N THR A 20 3.87 -48.63 -10.53
CA THR A 20 3.55 -48.91 -11.93
C THR A 20 2.28 -49.77 -11.93
N VAL A 21 1.20 -49.28 -12.52
CA VAL A 21 0.19 -50.09 -13.21
C VAL A 21 -0.23 -49.30 -14.45
N ALA A 22 -0.20 -49.99 -15.58
CA ALA A 22 -0.47 -49.46 -16.91
C ALA A 22 -1.97 -49.27 -17.18
N CYS A 23 -2.29 -48.28 -18.00
CA CYS A 23 -3.37 -48.33 -18.98
C CYS A 23 -2.81 -47.82 -20.31
N ASP A 24 -2.88 -48.67 -21.33
CA ASP A 24 -2.91 -48.32 -22.75
C ASP A 24 -4.22 -47.55 -23.07
N ASP A 25 -4.21 -46.95 -24.27
CA ASP A 25 -5.23 -46.16 -25.00
C ASP A 25 -5.30 -44.64 -24.74
N PRO A 26 -5.66 -43.84 -25.76
CA PRO A 26 -5.31 -43.92 -27.19
C PRO A 26 -4.74 -42.56 -27.69
N GLU A 27 -4.25 -42.51 -28.93
CA GLU A 27 -3.82 -41.25 -29.55
C GLU A 27 -4.89 -40.15 -29.45
N PRO A 28 -4.56 -38.92 -28.99
CA PRO A 28 -5.48 -37.81 -29.05
C PRO A 28 -5.58 -37.32 -30.50
N SER A 29 -6.83 -37.29 -30.97
CA SER A 29 -7.27 -36.59 -32.16
C SER A 29 -6.82 -35.13 -32.20
N ALA A 30 -6.74 -34.58 -33.41
CA ALA A 30 -6.22 -33.26 -33.76
C ALA A 30 -7.03 -32.05 -33.24
N ASP A 31 -7.27 -31.96 -31.93
CA ASP A 31 -7.85 -30.80 -31.26
C ASP A 31 -7.26 -30.69 -29.84
N GLY A 32 -6.26 -29.82 -29.66
CA GLY A 32 -5.41 -29.72 -28.48
C GLY A 32 -5.92 -28.70 -27.46
N CYS A 33 -5.65 -28.99 -26.18
CA CYS A 33 -5.90 -28.17 -24.98
C CYS A 33 -7.38 -27.82 -24.73
N THR A 34 -8.02 -28.45 -23.73
CA THR A 34 -9.44 -28.22 -23.38
C THR A 34 -9.75 -26.84 -22.78
N ASP A 35 -8.72 -26.09 -22.39
CA ASP A 35 -8.80 -24.72 -21.87
C ASP A 35 -7.43 -24.03 -22.01
N GLY A 36 -7.12 -23.52 -23.21
CA GLY A 36 -5.85 -22.88 -23.50
C GLY A 36 -5.36 -23.02 -24.95
N CYS A 37 -4.19 -22.47 -25.25
CA CYS A 37 -3.57 -22.42 -26.57
C CYS A 37 -2.46 -23.47 -26.68
N LEU A 38 -2.40 -24.19 -27.80
CA LEU A 38 -1.34 -25.13 -28.11
C LEU A 38 -0.22 -24.43 -28.90
N VAL A 39 0.70 -23.77 -28.20
CA VAL A 39 1.82 -23.05 -28.84
C VAL A 39 3.09 -23.90 -28.75
N ASP A 40 3.74 -24.15 -29.89
CA ASP A 40 4.94 -24.98 -30.02
C ASP A 40 4.86 -26.39 -29.37
N GLY A 41 3.65 -26.96 -29.35
CA GLY A 41 3.38 -28.29 -28.79
C GLY A 41 3.24 -28.33 -27.27
N VAL A 42 3.11 -27.17 -26.62
CA VAL A 42 2.85 -27.01 -25.19
C VAL A 42 1.49 -26.35 -24.98
N CYS A 43 0.68 -26.86 -24.05
CA CYS A 43 -0.58 -26.22 -23.67
C CYS A 43 -0.32 -25.08 -22.70
N TRP A 44 -0.71 -23.87 -23.09
CA TRP A 44 -0.71 -22.67 -22.26
C TRP A 44 -2.14 -22.35 -21.83
N PRO A 45 -2.42 -22.13 -20.54
CA PRO A 45 -3.77 -21.80 -20.10
C PRO A 45 -4.22 -20.44 -20.63
N THR A 46 -5.53 -20.26 -20.81
CA THR A 46 -6.15 -18.99 -21.23
C THR A 46 -5.67 -17.82 -20.37
N GLY A 47 -5.19 -16.76 -21.01
CA GLY A 47 -4.61 -15.57 -20.36
C GLY A 47 -3.13 -15.68 -19.98
N ALA A 48 -2.47 -16.82 -20.19
CA ALA A 48 -1.03 -16.95 -19.94
C ALA A 48 -0.23 -15.99 -20.83
N ARG A 49 0.74 -15.26 -20.25
CA ARG A 49 1.67 -14.41 -20.99
C ARG A 49 2.80 -15.24 -21.60
N ASP A 50 3.24 -14.89 -22.82
CA ASP A 50 4.41 -15.51 -23.44
C ASP A 50 5.67 -15.15 -22.64
N PRO A 51 6.41 -16.13 -22.08
CA PRO A 51 7.63 -15.85 -21.32
C PRO A 51 8.75 -15.20 -22.15
N GLY A 52 8.68 -15.27 -23.49
CA GLY A 52 9.66 -14.69 -24.41
C GLY A 52 9.24 -13.34 -25.01
N ASN A 53 7.97 -12.93 -24.87
CA ASN A 53 7.48 -11.66 -25.39
C ASN A 53 6.29 -11.14 -24.55
N PRO A 54 6.45 -10.06 -23.77
CA PRO A 54 5.38 -9.53 -22.91
C PRO A 54 4.14 -9.05 -23.69
N CYS A 55 4.29 -8.80 -25.00
CA CYS A 55 3.23 -8.37 -25.90
C CYS A 55 2.36 -9.49 -26.46
N HIS A 56 2.55 -10.71 -25.96
CA HIS A 56 1.78 -11.86 -26.34
C HIS A 56 1.07 -12.48 -25.14
N ALA A 57 -0.15 -12.96 -25.36
CA ALA A 57 -0.84 -13.84 -24.43
C ALA A 57 -1.56 -14.98 -25.16
N CYS A 58 -1.85 -16.03 -24.42
CA CYS A 58 -2.71 -17.09 -24.88
C CYS A 58 -4.16 -16.63 -24.81
N ASP A 59 -4.76 -16.38 -25.98
CA ASP A 59 -6.20 -16.29 -26.16
C ASP A 59 -6.62 -17.39 -27.14
N PRO A 60 -7.19 -18.51 -26.63
CA PRO A 60 -7.58 -19.63 -27.48
C PRO A 60 -8.78 -19.29 -28.39
N THR A 61 -9.47 -18.17 -28.14
CA THR A 61 -10.55 -17.68 -29.01
C THR A 61 -10.01 -16.90 -30.20
N ALA A 62 -8.87 -16.22 -30.04
CA ALA A 62 -8.18 -15.50 -31.11
C ALA A 62 -7.25 -16.43 -31.93
N ALA A 63 -6.45 -17.26 -31.26
CA ALA A 63 -5.60 -18.27 -31.89
C ALA A 63 -5.40 -19.49 -30.96
N ALA A 64 -5.98 -20.64 -31.32
CA ALA A 64 -5.88 -21.87 -30.53
C ALA A 64 -4.49 -22.54 -30.61
N ASP A 65 -3.65 -22.18 -31.58
CA ASP A 65 -2.34 -22.78 -31.83
C ASP A 65 -1.18 -21.76 -31.94
N ALA A 66 -1.41 -20.49 -31.55
CA ALA A 66 -0.42 -19.44 -31.57
C ALA A 66 -0.61 -18.43 -30.43
N TRP A 67 0.41 -17.63 -30.17
CA TRP A 67 0.30 -16.48 -29.29
C TRP A 67 -0.56 -15.39 -29.94
N THR A 68 -1.33 -14.68 -29.12
CA THR A 68 -2.17 -13.55 -29.53
C THR A 68 -1.52 -12.24 -29.11
N ASP A 69 -1.50 -11.27 -30.02
CA ASP A 69 -0.97 -9.93 -29.79
C ASP A 69 -1.82 -9.15 -28.80
N LEU A 70 -1.17 -8.45 -27.88
CA LEU A 70 -1.82 -7.57 -26.92
C LEU A 70 -1.43 -6.13 -27.21
N ASP A 71 -2.40 -5.27 -27.51
CA ASP A 71 -2.14 -3.87 -27.77
C ASP A 71 -2.28 -3.01 -26.49
N ALA A 72 -1.49 -1.93 -26.41
CA ALA A 72 -1.48 -0.94 -25.34
C ALA A 72 -1.14 -1.47 -23.93
N VAL A 73 -0.66 -2.72 -23.82
CA VAL A 73 -0.10 -3.24 -22.57
C VAL A 73 1.29 -2.62 -22.38
N PRO A 74 1.62 -2.11 -21.18
CA PRO A 74 2.98 -1.72 -20.85
C PRO A 74 3.96 -2.87 -21.06
N CYS A 75 5.03 -2.59 -21.77
CA CYS A 75 6.14 -3.52 -21.99
C CYS A 75 7.45 -2.74 -21.91
N ASP A 76 8.56 -3.41 -22.19
CA ASP A 76 9.88 -2.79 -22.31
C ASP A 76 10.51 -3.34 -23.59
N ASP A 77 10.85 -2.48 -24.55
CA ASP A 77 11.44 -2.89 -25.82
C ASP A 77 12.96 -3.10 -25.73
N GLY A 78 13.52 -2.89 -24.54
CA GLY A 78 14.93 -3.07 -24.20
C GLY A 78 15.85 -2.02 -24.84
N LEU A 79 15.29 -0.96 -25.42
CA LEU A 79 16.02 0.17 -25.98
C LEU A 79 16.06 1.31 -24.96
N PHE A 80 17.21 1.98 -24.87
CA PHE A 80 17.38 3.06 -23.92
C PHE A 80 16.64 4.31 -24.38
N CYS A 81 16.63 4.66 -25.67
CA CYS A 81 16.05 5.91 -26.18
C CYS A 81 14.54 5.87 -26.40
N THR A 82 13.87 4.86 -25.89
CA THR A 82 12.42 4.75 -25.82
C THR A 82 11.96 4.83 -24.36
N ILE A 83 10.77 5.39 -24.16
CA ILE A 83 10.06 5.43 -22.87
C ILE A 83 8.57 5.21 -23.10
N GLN A 84 7.89 4.77 -22.03
CA GLN A 84 6.46 4.46 -22.04
C GLN A 84 6.10 3.39 -23.07
N ASP A 85 6.93 2.35 -23.15
CA ASP A 85 6.78 1.34 -24.18
C ASP A 85 5.47 0.59 -24.00
N ALA A 86 4.79 0.43 -25.12
CA ALA A 86 3.50 -0.19 -25.18
C ALA A 86 3.49 -1.16 -26.34
N CYS A 87 2.83 -2.29 -26.12
CA CYS A 87 2.70 -3.28 -27.14
C CYS A 87 1.81 -2.78 -28.29
N ASN A 88 2.24 -3.01 -29.52
CA ASN A 88 1.47 -2.74 -30.72
C ASN A 88 1.71 -3.87 -31.73
N ALA A 89 0.65 -4.62 -32.06
CA ALA A 89 0.68 -5.78 -32.94
C ALA A 89 1.78 -6.79 -32.58
N GLY A 90 1.88 -7.13 -31.29
CA GLY A 90 2.80 -8.16 -30.77
C GLY A 90 4.25 -7.72 -30.63
N VAL A 91 4.57 -6.47 -30.96
CA VAL A 91 5.90 -5.87 -30.80
C VAL A 91 5.84 -4.83 -29.70
N CYS A 92 6.83 -4.84 -28.80
CA CYS A 92 7.00 -3.75 -27.86
C CYS A 92 7.68 -2.58 -28.58
N GLU A 93 7.05 -1.41 -28.57
CA GLU A 93 7.61 -0.19 -29.12
C GLU A 93 7.32 1.00 -28.19
N GLY A 94 8.32 1.87 -27.98
CA GLY A 94 8.17 3.07 -27.15
C GLY A 94 8.20 4.40 -27.89
N GLY A 95 7.77 5.43 -27.17
CA GLY A 95 7.92 6.83 -27.61
C GLY A 95 9.35 7.32 -27.37
N PRO A 96 9.85 8.31 -28.13
CA PRO A 96 11.23 8.78 -27.98
C PRO A 96 11.48 9.36 -26.57
N ARG A 97 12.57 8.93 -25.94
CA ARG A 97 13.11 9.49 -24.70
C ARG A 97 13.56 10.93 -24.95
N ALA A 98 13.01 11.84 -24.16
CA ALA A 98 13.54 13.20 -24.06
C ALA A 98 14.84 13.16 -23.26
N CYS A 99 15.95 13.52 -23.92
CA CYS A 99 17.25 13.68 -23.30
C CYS A 99 17.46 15.15 -22.97
N ASP A 100 17.69 15.46 -21.70
CA ASP A 100 18.11 16.77 -21.19
C ASP A 100 19.19 16.47 -20.15
N ASP A 101 20.41 16.97 -20.37
CA ASP A 101 21.55 16.76 -19.46
C ASP A 101 21.62 17.82 -18.35
N GLY A 102 20.64 18.72 -18.29
CA GLY A 102 20.58 19.84 -17.35
C GLY A 102 21.57 20.96 -17.66
N VAL A 103 22.28 20.92 -18.79
CA VAL A 103 23.32 21.88 -19.17
C VAL A 103 22.87 22.70 -20.39
N ALA A 104 22.18 23.80 -20.09
CA ALA A 104 21.64 24.69 -21.10
C ALA A 104 22.70 25.24 -22.10
N CYS A 105 22.31 25.29 -23.37
CA CYS A 105 23.01 25.81 -24.55
C CYS A 105 24.31 25.09 -24.88
N ASN A 106 24.32 23.78 -24.71
CA ASN A 106 25.32 22.92 -25.33
C ASN A 106 24.82 22.31 -26.67
N GLY A 107 23.53 22.48 -26.99
CA GLY A 107 22.89 22.15 -28.25
C GLY A 107 21.94 20.96 -28.08
N ALA A 108 20.93 20.86 -28.94
CA ALA A 108 19.93 19.79 -28.86
C ALA A 108 20.56 18.41 -28.69
N GLU A 109 20.26 17.79 -27.56
CA GLU A 109 20.78 16.51 -27.12
C GLU A 109 20.24 15.42 -28.02
N THR A 110 21.08 14.41 -28.27
CA THR A 110 20.69 13.24 -29.03
C THR A 110 20.80 12.03 -28.14
N CYS A 111 19.73 11.25 -28.07
CA CYS A 111 19.80 9.95 -27.43
C CYS A 111 20.56 8.96 -28.33
N ASP A 112 21.57 8.31 -27.77
CA ASP A 112 22.37 7.28 -28.44
C ASP A 112 22.06 5.90 -27.85
N GLU A 113 21.39 5.07 -28.66
CA GLU A 113 21.03 3.69 -28.32
C GLU A 113 22.22 2.74 -28.24
N ASP A 114 23.33 3.02 -28.94
CA ASP A 114 24.50 2.14 -28.87
C ASP A 114 25.32 2.39 -27.60
N ALA A 115 25.13 3.56 -26.96
CA ALA A 115 25.83 3.98 -25.75
C ALA A 115 24.97 3.93 -24.48
N ASP A 116 23.68 3.60 -24.60
CA ASP A 116 22.67 3.72 -23.54
C ASP A 116 22.76 5.06 -22.82
N ALA A 117 22.93 6.15 -23.58
CA ALA A 117 23.26 7.46 -23.04
C ALA A 117 22.60 8.61 -23.80
N CYS A 118 22.29 9.67 -23.07
CA CYS A 118 22.01 10.98 -23.65
C CYS A 118 23.35 11.66 -23.97
N GLU A 119 23.66 11.82 -25.26
CA GLU A 119 24.87 12.49 -25.70
C GLU A 119 24.65 14.02 -25.75
N PRO A 120 25.52 14.82 -25.12
CA PRO A 120 25.43 16.28 -25.15
C PRO A 120 25.54 16.83 -26.59
N GLY A 121 24.84 17.92 -26.87
CA GLY A 121 24.98 18.64 -28.14
C GLY A 121 26.37 19.24 -28.35
N VAL A 122 26.61 19.75 -29.56
CA VAL A 122 27.87 20.43 -29.91
C VAL A 122 27.69 21.94 -30.04
N GLY A 123 28.03 22.68 -28.97
CA GLY A 123 28.70 23.99 -29.07
C GLY A 123 28.12 25.14 -28.24
N ALA A 124 28.95 25.66 -27.33
CA ALA A 124 28.74 26.94 -26.65
C ALA A 124 28.54 28.11 -27.64
N CYS A 125 27.62 29.02 -27.30
CA CYS A 125 27.20 30.14 -28.14
C CYS A 125 28.36 30.99 -28.64
N ALA A 126 28.27 31.43 -29.91
CA ALA A 126 29.29 32.27 -30.50
C ALA A 126 29.40 33.60 -29.74
N PRO A 127 30.56 34.29 -29.77
CA PRO A 127 30.64 35.65 -29.27
C PRO A 127 29.57 36.49 -29.97
N HIS A 128 28.69 37.13 -29.20
CA HIS A 128 27.49 37.91 -29.60
C HIS A 128 26.15 37.13 -29.73
N GLU A 129 26.11 35.85 -29.40
CA GLU A 129 24.86 35.09 -29.19
C GLU A 129 24.58 34.95 -27.70
N LEU A 130 23.31 34.99 -27.32
CA LEU A 130 22.85 34.77 -25.94
C LEU A 130 22.33 33.34 -25.82
N CYS A 131 22.61 32.70 -24.69
CA CYS A 131 22.03 31.39 -24.38
C CYS A 131 20.57 31.57 -23.93
N ASP A 132 19.60 31.16 -24.74
CA ASP A 132 18.21 31.07 -24.29
C ASP A 132 17.97 29.70 -23.64
N VAL A 133 17.96 29.72 -22.31
CA VAL A 133 17.80 28.52 -21.48
C VAL A 133 16.42 27.87 -21.63
N THR A 134 15.42 28.56 -22.20
CA THR A 134 14.06 28.03 -22.35
C THR A 134 13.87 27.18 -23.60
N VAL A 135 14.76 27.35 -24.59
CA VAL A 135 14.71 26.62 -25.87
C VAL A 135 16.02 25.91 -26.19
N ASP A 136 16.90 25.79 -25.20
CA ASP A 136 18.25 25.23 -25.31
C ASP A 136 19.02 25.67 -26.57
N ALA A 137 18.98 26.98 -26.86
CA ALA A 137 19.51 27.48 -28.12
C ALA A 137 20.19 28.85 -28.01
N CYS A 138 21.19 29.04 -28.86
CA CYS A 138 21.85 30.32 -29.02
C CYS A 138 20.99 31.26 -29.88
N VAL A 139 20.55 32.37 -29.28
CA VAL A 139 19.69 33.37 -29.92
C VAL A 139 20.42 34.69 -30.14
N LEU A 140 20.11 35.36 -31.25
CA LEU A 140 20.68 36.68 -31.59
C LEU A 140 19.92 37.85 -30.95
N THR A 141 18.68 37.63 -30.51
CA THR A 141 17.82 38.65 -29.91
C THR A 141 16.98 38.03 -28.81
N CYS A 142 17.08 38.56 -27.59
CA CYS A 142 16.30 38.12 -26.45
C CYS A 142 14.97 38.89 -26.38
N THR A 143 13.85 38.18 -26.31
CA THR A 143 12.52 38.77 -26.09
C THR A 143 12.21 39.01 -24.61
N GLY A 144 12.96 38.37 -23.69
CA GLY A 144 12.95 38.66 -22.26
C GLY A 144 14.18 39.44 -21.82
N CYS A 145 14.83 39.06 -20.73
CA CYS A 145 15.94 39.79 -20.12
C CYS A 145 17.28 39.14 -20.47
N ALA A 146 18.21 39.93 -20.99
CA ALA A 146 19.58 39.50 -21.28
C ALA A 146 20.46 39.70 -20.04
N ILE A 147 20.50 38.70 -19.15
CA ILE A 147 21.19 38.77 -17.86
C ILE A 147 22.46 37.92 -17.92
N ALA A 148 23.62 38.53 -17.65
CA ALA A 148 24.91 37.85 -17.56
C ALA A 148 25.33 36.96 -18.76
N GLY A 149 24.79 37.20 -19.96
CA GLY A 149 25.10 36.42 -21.18
C GLY A 149 24.05 35.36 -21.54
N SER A 150 23.00 35.23 -20.72
CA SER A 150 21.85 34.35 -20.98
C SER A 150 20.59 35.17 -21.22
N CYS A 151 19.69 34.65 -22.06
CA CYS A 151 18.35 35.15 -22.27
C CYS A 151 17.41 34.40 -21.33
N HIS A 152 16.73 35.15 -20.47
CA HIS A 152 15.67 34.65 -19.60
C HIS A 152 14.32 35.10 -20.16
N GLY A 153 13.33 34.20 -20.14
CA GLY A 153 11.96 34.52 -20.55
C GLY A 153 11.33 35.60 -19.67
N ALA A 154 10.39 36.38 -20.21
CA ALA A 154 9.60 37.30 -19.39
C ALA A 154 8.88 36.53 -18.27
N ASP A 155 8.83 37.12 -17.08
CA ASP A 155 8.29 36.55 -15.85
C ASP A 155 9.05 35.33 -15.28
N GLN A 156 10.19 34.95 -15.87
CA GLN A 156 11.05 33.90 -15.30
C GLN A 156 11.62 34.33 -13.95
N LEU A 157 11.53 33.50 -12.91
CA LEU A 157 12.09 33.79 -11.59
C LEU A 157 13.61 33.59 -11.58
N ASN A 158 14.32 34.39 -10.78
CA ASN A 158 15.75 34.22 -10.55
C ASN A 158 15.99 32.98 -9.68
N PRO A 159 16.67 31.93 -10.18
CA PRO A 159 16.92 30.71 -9.42
C PRO A 159 17.73 30.92 -8.14
N ALA A 160 18.55 31.98 -8.07
CA ALA A 160 19.35 32.31 -6.90
C ALA A 160 18.63 33.25 -5.91
N ASN A 161 17.46 33.77 -6.27
CA ASN A 161 16.69 34.70 -5.44
C ASN A 161 15.23 34.74 -5.88
N SER A 162 14.36 34.06 -5.14
CA SER A 162 12.91 33.99 -5.41
C SER A 162 12.20 35.36 -5.45
N CYS A 163 12.83 36.41 -4.92
CA CYS A 163 12.34 37.79 -4.95
C CYS A 163 12.71 38.61 -6.16
N GLN A 164 13.23 37.94 -7.18
CA GLN A 164 13.67 38.55 -8.41
C GLN A 164 13.06 37.81 -9.60
N VAL A 165 12.66 38.58 -10.61
CA VAL A 165 12.00 38.10 -11.81
C VAL A 165 12.55 38.81 -13.04
N CYS A 166 12.55 38.16 -14.19
CA CYS A 166 12.84 38.81 -15.45
C CYS A 166 11.60 39.61 -15.89
N ASP A 167 11.60 40.93 -15.61
CA ASP A 167 10.66 41.86 -16.23
C ASP A 167 11.41 42.69 -17.29
N PRO A 168 11.28 42.34 -18.59
CA PRO A 168 12.00 43.04 -19.65
C PRO A 168 11.51 44.48 -19.88
N ALA A 169 10.35 44.86 -19.34
CA ALA A 169 9.85 46.22 -19.39
C ALA A 169 10.48 47.12 -18.30
N LEU A 170 10.86 46.54 -17.16
CA LEU A 170 11.54 47.24 -16.06
C LEU A 170 13.06 47.23 -16.21
N ASP A 171 13.66 46.04 -16.40
CA ASP A 171 15.10 45.88 -16.63
C ASP A 171 15.38 44.78 -17.67
N PRO A 172 15.60 45.13 -18.95
CA PRO A 172 15.89 44.15 -20.00
C PRO A 172 17.29 43.53 -19.89
N THR A 173 18.12 43.94 -18.92
CA THR A 173 19.51 43.47 -18.77
C THR A 173 19.85 42.95 -17.37
N GLY A 174 18.86 42.89 -16.48
CA GLY A 174 19.02 42.53 -15.08
C GLY A 174 17.74 41.93 -14.51
N TRP A 175 17.84 41.38 -13.29
CA TRP A 175 16.67 40.89 -12.56
C TRP A 175 15.92 42.06 -11.92
N SER A 176 14.59 42.06 -12.02
CA SER A 176 13.69 43.03 -11.42
C SER A 176 13.08 42.51 -10.11
N ASP A 177 12.83 43.40 -9.15
CA ASP A 177 12.30 43.00 -7.84
C ASP A 177 10.81 42.61 -7.92
N ARG A 178 10.48 41.44 -7.37
CA ARG A 178 9.13 40.89 -7.32
C ARG A 178 8.39 41.30 -6.03
N GLN A 179 8.13 42.59 -5.85
CA GLN A 179 7.60 43.17 -4.60
C GLN A 179 6.28 42.54 -4.12
N GLY A 180 6.23 42.13 -2.86
CA GLY A 180 5.02 41.65 -2.16
C GLY A 180 4.65 40.19 -2.42
N GLU A 181 5.32 39.55 -3.37
CA GLU A 181 5.10 38.15 -3.72
C GLU A 181 5.67 37.22 -2.64
N PRO A 182 5.07 36.04 -2.44
CA PRO A 182 5.51 35.10 -1.43
C PRO A 182 6.90 34.55 -1.79
N CYS A 183 7.70 34.36 -0.76
CA CYS A 183 9.02 33.73 -0.84
C CYS A 183 9.28 32.97 0.46
N ASP A 184 10.47 32.38 0.57
CA ASP A 184 10.98 31.74 1.78
C ASP A 184 12.41 32.25 1.99
N ASP A 185 12.71 32.83 3.16
CA ASP A 185 14.05 33.33 3.49
C ASP A 185 14.97 32.27 4.11
N GLY A 186 14.47 31.04 4.26
CA GLY A 186 15.18 29.87 4.74
C GLY A 186 15.49 29.91 6.24
N LEU A 187 14.87 30.84 6.97
CA LEU A 187 15.03 31.00 8.41
C LEU A 187 13.80 30.46 9.14
N PHE A 188 14.01 29.67 10.19
CA PHE A 188 12.93 29.06 10.95
C PHE A 188 12.07 30.10 11.66
N CYS A 189 12.69 31.11 12.29
CA CYS A 189 12.02 32.13 13.09
C CYS A 189 11.28 33.20 12.28
N THR A 190 11.12 33.00 10.99
CA THR A 190 10.32 33.83 10.10
C THR A 190 9.20 33.02 9.45
N VAL A 191 8.05 33.66 9.25
CA VAL A 191 6.88 33.08 8.59
C VAL A 191 6.20 34.11 7.69
N ASN A 192 5.47 33.60 6.69
CA ASN A 192 4.74 34.40 5.70
C ASN A 192 5.65 35.37 4.94
N ASP A 193 6.81 34.88 4.49
CA ASP A 193 7.84 35.72 3.93
C ASP A 193 7.41 36.33 2.60
N ARG A 194 7.77 37.59 2.45
CA ARG A 194 7.41 38.37 1.27
C ARG A 194 8.60 39.12 0.76
N CYS A 195 8.65 39.21 -0.55
CA CYS A 195 9.70 39.92 -1.24
C CYS A 195 9.60 41.42 -1.01
N ASN A 196 10.66 41.98 -0.43
CA ASN A 196 10.78 43.41 -0.23
C ASN A 196 12.12 43.89 -0.76
N SER A 197 12.07 44.66 -1.85
CA SER A 197 13.25 45.25 -2.50
C SER A 197 14.32 44.21 -2.85
N GLY A 198 13.87 43.08 -3.43
CA GLY A 198 14.75 42.00 -3.91
C GLY A 198 15.31 41.10 -2.81
N VAL A 199 14.82 41.19 -1.57
CA VAL A 199 15.21 40.31 -0.46
C VAL A 199 13.96 39.66 0.13
N CYS A 200 14.02 38.37 0.37
CA CYS A 200 12.96 37.68 1.09
C CYS A 200 13.04 38.03 2.58
N ARG A 201 11.91 38.43 3.16
CA ARG A 201 11.82 38.77 4.58
C ARG A 201 10.50 38.27 5.15
N GLY A 202 10.58 37.54 6.24
CA GLY A 202 9.42 37.15 7.04
C GLY A 202 9.00 38.09 8.14
N ASN A 203 7.82 37.80 8.68
CA ASN A 203 7.43 38.23 10.00
C ASN A 203 7.95 37.22 11.03
N ALA A 204 8.24 37.66 12.24
CA ALA A 204 8.69 36.75 13.29
C ALA A 204 7.67 35.62 13.52
N ARG A 205 8.15 34.39 13.59
CA ARG A 205 7.39 33.21 14.01
C ARG A 205 6.88 33.41 15.43
N SER A 206 5.61 33.12 15.65
CA SER A 206 5.05 33.02 17.00
C SER A 206 5.49 31.69 17.63
N CYS A 207 6.13 31.75 18.78
CA CYS A 207 6.58 30.59 19.56
C CYS A 207 5.72 30.32 20.80
N ASP A 208 4.58 31.00 20.92
CA ASP A 208 3.59 30.82 21.97
C ASP A 208 3.18 29.33 22.08
N ASP A 209 3.44 28.73 23.24
CA ASP A 209 3.11 27.33 23.53
C ASP A 209 1.69 27.17 24.12
N GLY A 210 0.94 28.27 24.20
CA GLY A 210 -0.41 28.34 24.78
C GLY A 210 -0.41 28.32 26.31
N VAL A 211 0.75 28.35 26.97
CA VAL A 211 0.89 28.35 28.43
C VAL A 211 1.13 29.75 28.94
N ALA A 212 0.04 30.45 29.23
CA ALA A 212 0.12 31.82 29.71
C ALA A 212 0.96 31.98 31.00
N CYS A 213 1.80 33.02 31.02
CA CYS A 213 2.65 33.51 32.10
C CYS A 213 3.80 32.60 32.50
N ASN A 214 4.49 32.08 31.49
CA ASN A 214 5.76 31.39 31.63
C ASN A 214 6.97 32.26 31.22
N ASP A 215 6.82 33.55 30.89
CA ASP A 215 7.79 34.42 30.17
C ASP A 215 7.75 34.15 28.67
N ILE A 216 7.70 35.25 27.88
CA ILE A 216 7.72 35.24 26.40
C ILE A 216 8.71 34.20 25.85
N GLU A 217 8.18 33.24 25.10
CA GLU A 217 8.95 32.22 24.40
C GLU A 217 9.88 32.87 23.37
N THR A 218 11.11 32.39 23.32
CA THR A 218 12.08 32.87 22.34
C THR A 218 12.23 31.86 21.22
N CYS A 219 12.13 32.36 19.99
CA CYS A 219 12.51 31.59 18.82
C CYS A 219 14.04 31.60 18.70
N ASP A 220 14.65 30.42 18.64
CA ASP A 220 16.07 30.23 18.44
C ASP A 220 16.33 29.74 17.00
N GLU A 221 17.01 30.59 16.24
CA GLU A 221 17.37 30.35 14.84
C GLU A 221 18.59 29.46 14.66
N ASP A 222 19.47 29.36 15.67
CA ASP A 222 20.66 28.50 15.58
C ASP A 222 20.29 27.02 15.82
N TYR A 223 19.12 26.76 16.42
CA TYR A 223 18.64 25.43 16.76
C TYR A 223 17.28 25.07 16.13
N ASP A 224 16.68 25.97 15.34
CA ASP A 224 15.36 25.83 14.73
C ASP A 224 14.27 25.41 15.73
N THR A 225 14.29 26.01 16.93
CA THR A 225 13.38 25.66 18.03
C THR A 225 12.67 26.87 18.62
N CYS A 226 11.47 26.63 19.12
CA CYS A 226 10.81 27.54 20.07
C CYS A 226 11.20 27.11 21.49
N GLU A 227 11.95 27.95 22.20
CA GLU A 227 12.32 27.67 23.60
C GLU A 227 11.21 28.14 24.55
N PRO A 228 10.72 27.25 25.45
CA PRO A 228 9.64 27.58 26.37
C PRO A 228 10.09 28.55 27.47
N GLY A 229 9.16 29.39 27.93
CA GLY A 229 9.32 30.22 29.11
C GLY A 229 9.57 29.41 30.40
N THR A 230 10.12 30.04 31.45
CA THR A 230 10.47 29.37 32.73
C THR A 230 9.82 29.93 34.01
N SER A 231 8.90 30.89 33.92
CA SER A 231 8.30 31.56 35.08
C SER A 231 6.95 30.99 35.52
N ILE A 232 6.60 31.13 36.80
CA ILE A 232 5.24 30.94 37.34
C ILE A 232 5.02 32.09 38.32
N CYS A 233 3.95 32.86 38.14
CA CYS A 233 3.70 34.07 38.94
C CYS A 233 3.68 33.80 40.45
N TYR A 234 4.28 34.70 41.22
CA TYR A 234 4.22 34.62 42.67
C TYR A 234 2.80 34.88 43.18
N PRO A 235 2.42 34.43 44.39
CA PRO A 235 1.04 34.57 44.92
C PRO A 235 0.50 36.00 45.04
N ASP A 236 1.36 37.02 44.91
CA ASP A 236 1.04 38.45 44.93
C ASP A 236 1.13 39.13 43.56
N GLU A 237 1.37 38.38 42.50
CA GLU A 237 1.39 38.85 41.11
C GLU A 237 0.17 38.33 40.34
N LEU A 238 -0.30 39.13 39.39
CA LEU A 238 -1.37 38.78 38.46
C LEU A 238 -0.73 38.36 37.14
N CYS A 239 -1.26 37.31 36.52
CA CYS A 239 -0.84 36.91 35.18
C CYS A 239 -1.51 37.81 34.14
N ASP A 240 -0.74 38.62 33.42
CA ASP A 240 -1.21 39.38 32.27
C ASP A 240 -1.05 38.52 31.02
N VAL A 241 -2.16 37.91 30.61
CA VAL A 241 -2.21 36.97 29.48
C VAL A 241 -1.93 37.65 28.14
N THR A 242 -2.00 38.98 28.07
CA THR A 242 -1.78 39.72 26.81
C THR A 242 -0.31 39.96 26.50
N ILE A 243 0.55 39.99 27.51
CA ILE A 243 1.99 40.22 27.35
C ILE A 243 2.84 39.05 27.86
N ASP A 244 2.17 37.94 28.16
CA ASP A 244 2.74 36.74 28.76
C ASP A 244 3.69 37.02 29.93
N ALA A 245 3.23 37.82 30.89
CA ALA A 245 4.08 38.25 32.00
C ALA A 245 3.33 38.42 33.31
N CYS A 246 4.05 38.18 34.41
CA CYS A 246 3.56 38.46 35.75
C CYS A 246 3.66 39.95 36.05
N VAL A 247 2.53 40.57 36.40
CA VAL A 247 2.42 42.00 36.71
C VAL A 247 1.93 42.22 38.13
N LEU A 248 2.47 43.26 38.79
CA LEU A 248 2.08 43.66 40.15
C LEU A 248 0.81 44.52 40.19
N THR A 249 0.44 45.12 39.06
CA THR A 249 -0.75 45.99 38.93
C THR A 249 -1.34 45.82 37.54
N CYS A 250 -2.62 45.46 37.46
CA CYS A 250 -3.33 45.34 36.20
C CYS A 250 -3.77 46.74 35.69
N THR A 251 -3.47 47.05 34.43
CA THR A 251 -3.95 48.29 33.79
C THR A 251 -5.31 48.13 33.12
N GLY A 252 -5.79 46.90 32.93
CA GLY A 252 -7.17 46.58 32.53
C GLY A 252 -7.95 45.96 33.68
N CYS A 253 -8.58 44.81 33.47
CA CYS A 253 -9.48 44.18 34.43
C CYS A 253 -8.81 42.97 35.10
N ALA A 254 -8.84 42.93 36.43
CA ALA A 254 -8.34 41.84 37.25
C ALA A 254 -9.44 40.81 37.52
N ILE A 255 -9.74 39.97 36.52
CA ILE A 255 -10.85 39.02 36.58
C ILE A 255 -10.33 37.64 36.99
N ALA A 256 -10.79 37.14 38.15
CA ALA A 256 -10.46 35.81 38.67
C ALA A 256 -8.95 35.51 38.86
N GLY A 257 -8.13 36.54 39.12
CA GLY A 257 -6.68 36.40 39.32
C GLY A 257 -5.83 36.52 38.05
N LEU A 258 -6.47 36.80 36.91
CA LEU A 258 -5.83 37.11 35.64
C LEU A 258 -6.04 38.60 35.32
N CYS A 259 -5.04 39.22 34.71
CA CYS A 259 -5.13 40.57 34.18
C CYS A 259 -5.45 40.51 32.69
N TYR A 260 -6.56 41.13 32.32
CA TYR A 260 -6.98 41.31 30.92
C TYR A 260 -6.79 42.77 30.53
N GLY A 261 -6.27 43.03 29.35
CA GLY A 261 -6.14 44.39 28.80
C GLY A 261 -7.49 45.06 28.60
N ALA A 262 -7.53 46.40 28.62
CA ALA A 262 -8.74 47.14 28.27
C ALA A 262 -9.21 46.79 26.84
N ASP A 263 -10.51 46.64 26.67
CA ASP A 263 -11.22 46.19 25.47
C ASP A 263 -10.92 44.74 25.04
N GLN A 264 -10.17 43.96 25.83
CA GLN A 264 -9.91 42.55 25.52
C GLN A 264 -11.19 41.73 25.65
N LEU A 265 -11.53 40.96 24.61
CA LEU A 265 -12.70 40.07 24.61
C LEU A 265 -12.53 38.94 25.63
N ASN A 266 -13.62 38.54 26.26
CA ASN A 266 -13.67 37.38 27.14
C ASN A 266 -13.44 36.10 26.32
N PRO A 267 -12.36 35.33 26.58
CA PRO A 267 -12.05 34.12 25.81
C PRO A 267 -13.14 33.04 25.86
N ALA A 268 -13.98 33.06 26.90
CA ALA A 268 -15.10 32.13 27.06
C ALA A 268 -16.44 32.68 26.54
N ASN A 269 -16.50 33.97 26.16
CA ASN A 269 -17.73 34.61 25.69
C ASN A 269 -17.41 35.85 24.83
N PRO A 270 -17.53 35.76 23.49
CA PRO A 270 -17.18 36.87 22.60
C PRO A 270 -18.06 38.12 22.81
N CYS A 271 -19.18 38.01 23.51
CA CYS A 271 -20.09 39.13 23.82
C CYS A 271 -19.76 39.90 25.08
N GLN A 272 -18.58 39.67 25.65
CA GLN A 272 -18.10 40.43 26.78
C GLN A 272 -16.66 40.85 26.53
N ALA A 273 -16.27 41.99 27.08
CA ALA A 273 -14.91 42.48 27.06
C ALA A 273 -14.53 43.09 28.41
N CYS A 274 -13.24 43.23 28.64
CA CYS A 274 -12.73 43.98 29.76
C CYS A 274 -12.92 45.47 29.49
N ASP A 275 -13.84 46.13 30.20
CA ASP A 275 -13.91 47.60 30.26
C ASP A 275 -13.59 48.05 31.69
N PRO A 276 -12.32 48.41 31.99
CA PRO A 276 -11.91 48.80 33.34
C PRO A 276 -12.51 50.14 33.78
N THR A 277 -13.22 50.86 32.89
CA THR A 277 -13.95 52.07 33.23
C THR A 277 -15.36 51.80 33.72
N VAL A 278 -15.90 50.62 33.41
CA VAL A 278 -17.20 50.13 33.86
C VAL A 278 -17.04 49.24 35.08
N ASP A 279 -16.20 48.21 34.99
CA ASP A 279 -15.87 47.29 36.07
C ASP A 279 -14.46 46.70 35.85
N ASP A 280 -13.54 46.95 36.77
CA ASP A 280 -12.15 46.48 36.70
C ASP A 280 -11.94 45.10 37.34
N ASP A 281 -12.97 44.45 37.87
CA ASP A 281 -12.92 43.10 38.47
C ASP A 281 -13.90 42.11 37.77
N ALA A 282 -14.61 42.53 36.72
CA ALA A 282 -15.57 41.69 35.98
C ALA A 282 -15.61 41.98 34.48
N TRP A 283 -16.13 41.03 33.70
CA TRP A 283 -16.38 41.20 32.27
C TRP A 283 -17.58 42.14 32.04
N THR A 284 -17.46 43.04 31.07
CA THR A 284 -18.49 43.99 30.65
C THR A 284 -19.15 43.52 29.35
N ASP A 285 -20.48 43.58 29.27
CA ASP A 285 -21.24 43.15 28.09
C ASP A 285 -21.04 44.11 26.90
N LEU A 286 -20.80 43.56 25.71
CA LEU A 286 -20.67 44.29 24.45
C LEU A 286 -21.97 44.16 23.65
N ASP A 287 -22.86 45.15 23.71
CA ASP A 287 -24.09 45.12 22.93
C ASP A 287 -23.85 45.49 21.45
N ALA A 288 -24.50 44.76 20.54
CA ALA A 288 -24.54 44.94 19.09
C ALA A 288 -23.23 44.69 18.31
N GLU A 289 -22.19 44.16 18.95
CA GLU A 289 -21.02 43.65 18.24
C GLU A 289 -21.33 42.30 17.57
N PRO A 290 -20.76 42.04 16.37
CA PRO A 290 -20.97 40.78 15.68
C PRO A 290 -20.30 39.64 16.46
N CYS A 291 -20.99 38.51 16.55
CA CYS A 291 -20.50 37.28 17.17
C CYS A 291 -20.99 36.07 16.36
N ASP A 292 -20.64 34.87 16.82
CA ASP A 292 -21.13 33.61 16.28
C ASP A 292 -21.59 32.78 17.49
N ASP A 293 -22.86 32.39 17.53
CA ASP A 293 -23.42 31.60 18.64
C ASP A 293 -23.18 30.09 18.46
N GLY A 294 -22.50 29.69 17.38
CA GLY A 294 -22.13 28.32 17.06
C GLY A 294 -23.32 27.46 16.63
N LEU A 295 -24.49 28.06 16.42
CA LEU A 295 -25.69 27.39 15.94
C LEU A 295 -25.82 27.59 14.42
N PHE A 296 -26.23 26.53 13.72
CA PHE A 296 -26.36 26.55 12.28
C PHE A 296 -27.55 27.39 11.83
N CYS A 297 -28.69 27.35 12.52
CA CYS A 297 -29.94 28.02 12.10
C CYS A 297 -30.04 29.50 12.46
N THR A 298 -28.96 30.07 12.96
CA THR A 298 -28.77 31.49 13.17
C THR A 298 -27.78 32.05 12.14
N ILE A 299 -28.02 33.30 11.74
CA ILE A 299 -27.13 34.09 10.90
C ILE A 299 -27.13 35.54 11.37
N GLN A 300 -26.03 36.23 11.07
CA GLN A 300 -25.84 37.64 11.43
C GLN A 300 -25.91 37.87 12.94
N ASP A 301 -25.25 37.00 13.70
CA ASP A 301 -25.38 37.01 15.15
C ASP A 301 -24.74 38.24 15.76
N ALA A 302 -25.41 38.74 16.79
CA ALA A 302 -25.03 39.97 17.45
C ALA A 302 -25.19 39.79 18.96
N CYS A 303 -24.27 40.41 19.67
CA CYS A 303 -24.26 40.36 21.11
C CYS A 303 -25.39 41.21 21.71
N ASN A 304 -26.07 40.67 22.71
CA ASN A 304 -27.09 41.39 23.47
C ASN A 304 -27.04 40.95 24.94
N ALA A 305 -26.72 41.89 25.83
CA ALA A 305 -26.56 41.68 27.26
C ALA A 305 -25.64 40.49 27.62
N GLY A 306 -24.52 40.39 26.91
CA GLY A 306 -23.49 39.36 27.15
C GLY A 306 -23.82 37.99 26.59
N VAL A 307 -24.83 37.84 25.74
CA VAL A 307 -25.17 36.59 25.04
C VAL A 307 -25.09 36.83 23.54
N CYS A 308 -24.47 35.89 22.81
CA CYS A 308 -24.53 35.90 21.36
C CYS A 308 -25.87 35.34 20.92
N GLU A 309 -26.66 36.12 20.20
CA GLU A 309 -27.94 35.69 19.65
C GLU A 309 -28.06 36.06 18.17
N GLY A 310 -28.49 35.10 17.36
CA GLY A 310 -28.66 35.28 15.93
C GLY A 310 -30.07 35.52 15.41
N GLY A 311 -30.14 36.08 14.19
CA GLY A 311 -31.35 36.11 13.40
C GLY A 311 -31.58 34.75 12.73
N ALA A 312 -32.83 34.29 12.63
CA ALA A 312 -33.12 33.00 12.01
C ALA A 312 -32.63 32.94 10.55
N ARG A 313 -31.87 31.88 10.23
CA ARG A 313 -31.44 31.51 8.88
C ARG A 313 -32.65 31.22 8.01
N ALA A 314 -32.67 31.80 6.80
CA ALA A 314 -33.60 31.41 5.76
C ALA A 314 -33.07 30.13 5.07
N CYS A 315 -33.91 29.10 5.01
CA CYS A 315 -33.61 27.79 4.44
C CYS A 315 -34.32 27.58 3.11
N ASP A 316 -33.64 26.94 2.14
CA ASP A 316 -34.14 26.51 0.83
C ASP A 316 -33.40 25.21 0.49
N ASP A 317 -34.13 24.10 0.30
CA ASP A 317 -33.57 22.77 0.03
C ASP A 317 -33.44 22.45 -1.48
N GLY A 318 -33.81 23.42 -2.34
CA GLY A 318 -33.82 23.27 -3.79
C GLY A 318 -34.96 22.41 -4.33
N VAL A 319 -35.95 22.01 -3.50
CA VAL A 319 -37.09 21.18 -3.87
C VAL A 319 -38.39 21.97 -3.74
N ALA A 320 -38.81 22.56 -4.87
CA ALA A 320 -39.99 23.40 -4.89
C ALA A 320 -41.32 22.67 -4.53
N CYS A 321 -42.17 23.37 -3.79
CA CYS A 321 -43.50 23.06 -3.31
C CYS A 321 -43.57 21.84 -2.41
N ASN A 322 -42.61 21.69 -1.50
CA ASN A 322 -42.72 20.79 -0.37
C ASN A 322 -43.08 21.51 0.94
N GLY A 323 -43.31 22.83 0.92
CA GLY A 323 -43.76 23.62 2.07
C GLY A 323 -42.60 24.34 2.75
N ALA A 324 -42.92 25.34 3.59
CA ALA A 324 -41.89 26.17 4.23
C ALA A 324 -40.91 25.31 5.06
N GLU A 325 -39.64 25.43 4.70
CA GLU A 325 -38.52 24.68 5.24
C GLU A 325 -38.26 25.11 6.68
N THR A 326 -37.92 24.14 7.51
CA THR A 326 -37.52 24.37 8.89
C THR A 326 -36.04 24.08 9.03
N CYS A 327 -35.31 25.02 9.58
CA CYS A 327 -33.92 24.77 9.93
C CYS A 327 -33.85 23.90 11.19
N ASP A 328 -33.07 22.83 11.14
CA ASP A 328 -32.80 21.93 12.27
C ASP A 328 -31.35 22.09 12.72
N GLU A 329 -31.20 22.50 13.98
CA GLU A 329 -29.92 22.73 14.65
C GLU A 329 -29.21 21.44 15.04
N ASP A 330 -29.93 20.35 15.29
CA ASP A 330 -29.30 19.08 15.68
C ASP A 330 -28.71 18.34 14.46
N ALA A 331 -29.18 18.70 13.25
CA ALA A 331 -28.77 18.11 11.98
C ALA A 331 -27.86 19.03 11.14
N ASP A 332 -27.58 20.26 11.59
CA ASP A 332 -26.90 21.33 10.85
C ASP A 332 -27.45 21.46 9.40
N ALA A 333 -28.77 21.38 9.25
CA ALA A 333 -29.41 21.24 7.95
C ALA A 333 -30.73 22.00 7.84
N CYS A 334 -31.05 22.38 6.61
CA CYS A 334 -32.39 22.83 6.25
C CYS A 334 -33.25 21.59 5.96
N GLU A 335 -34.20 21.28 6.84
CA GLU A 335 -35.13 20.17 6.61
C GLU A 335 -36.25 20.57 5.62
N PRO A 336 -36.59 19.68 4.67
CA PRO A 336 -37.72 19.87 3.77
C PRO A 336 -39.03 20.12 4.53
N GLY A 337 -39.85 21.05 4.04
CA GLY A 337 -41.20 21.22 4.56
C GLY A 337 -42.09 19.99 4.33
N VAL A 338 -43.28 20.01 4.96
CA VAL A 338 -44.38 19.08 4.63
C VAL A 338 -45.57 19.83 4.04
N GLY A 339 -45.67 19.83 2.72
CA GLY A 339 -46.74 20.46 1.97
C GLY A 339 -46.83 19.90 0.55
N ALA A 340 -47.66 18.88 0.34
CA ALA A 340 -48.15 18.55 -0.99
C ALA A 340 -49.32 19.48 -1.33
N CYS A 341 -49.23 20.22 -2.45
CA CYS A 341 -50.31 21.08 -2.91
C CYS A 341 -51.65 20.32 -2.97
N GLY A 342 -52.72 20.98 -2.52
CA GLY A 342 -54.05 20.38 -2.51
C GLY A 342 -54.50 19.98 -3.93
N PRO A 343 -55.53 19.11 -4.06
CA PRO A 343 -55.99 18.60 -5.36
C PRO A 343 -56.47 19.67 -6.37
N ASP A 344 -56.60 20.93 -5.95
CA ASP A 344 -57.02 22.08 -6.78
C ASP A 344 -55.97 23.23 -6.80
N GLU A 345 -54.75 22.99 -6.32
CA GLU A 345 -53.65 23.97 -6.28
C GLU A 345 -52.49 23.53 -7.20
N LEU A 346 -51.83 24.50 -7.84
CA LEU A 346 -50.72 24.30 -8.76
C LEU A 346 -49.42 24.72 -8.08
N CYS A 347 -48.34 23.96 -8.28
CA CYS A 347 -47.03 24.32 -7.74
C CYS A 347 -46.38 25.42 -8.59
N ASP A 348 -46.15 26.61 -8.02
CA ASP A 348 -45.26 27.61 -8.62
C ASP A 348 -43.82 27.34 -8.18
N VAL A 349 -43.03 26.76 -9.09
CA VAL A 349 -41.64 26.39 -8.83
C VAL A 349 -40.72 27.60 -8.62
N THR A 350 -41.19 28.81 -8.94
CA THR A 350 -40.40 30.04 -8.82
C THR A 350 -40.59 30.73 -7.47
N ASP A 351 -41.79 30.60 -6.91
CA ASP A 351 -42.21 31.25 -5.66
C ASP A 351 -42.33 30.26 -4.49
N ASP A 352 -41.96 28.99 -4.71
CA ASP A 352 -42.06 27.89 -3.77
C ASP A 352 -43.43 27.79 -3.06
N ALA A 353 -44.50 27.98 -3.84
CA ALA A 353 -45.84 28.13 -3.28
C ALA A 353 -46.92 27.43 -4.10
N CYS A 354 -47.92 26.90 -3.40
CA CYS A 354 -49.15 26.42 -4.00
C CYS A 354 -50.03 27.60 -4.40
N VAL A 355 -50.23 27.81 -5.71
CA VAL A 355 -51.00 28.90 -6.29
C VAL A 355 -52.26 28.39 -6.99
N LEU A 356 -53.29 29.23 -7.06
CA LEU A 356 -54.55 28.87 -7.74
C LEU A 356 -54.54 29.14 -9.25
N THR A 357 -53.59 29.95 -9.75
CA THR A 357 -53.47 30.34 -11.17
C THR A 357 -52.04 30.67 -11.55
N CYS A 358 -51.53 30.15 -12.68
CA CYS A 358 -50.17 30.41 -13.17
C CYS A 358 -50.07 31.71 -13.98
N THR A 359 -48.93 32.40 -13.87
CA THR A 359 -48.57 33.56 -14.71
C THR A 359 -47.99 33.16 -16.08
N GLY A 360 -47.61 31.89 -16.25
CA GLY A 360 -47.15 31.27 -17.51
C GLY A 360 -47.98 30.04 -17.90
N CYS A 361 -47.35 28.88 -18.10
CA CYS A 361 -48.05 27.64 -18.48
C CYS A 361 -48.35 26.78 -17.26
N ALA A 362 -49.55 26.19 -17.22
CA ALA A 362 -49.95 25.21 -16.21
C ALA A 362 -49.82 23.79 -16.79
N ILE A 363 -48.65 23.17 -16.65
CA ILE A 363 -48.32 21.90 -17.30
C ILE A 363 -48.21 20.81 -16.23
N ALA A 364 -49.06 19.78 -16.34
CA ALA A 364 -49.06 18.60 -15.47
C ALA A 364 -49.13 18.87 -13.95
N GLY A 365 -49.75 19.99 -13.53
CA GLY A 365 -49.90 20.35 -12.12
C GLY A 365 -48.91 21.40 -11.59
N SER A 366 -47.97 21.84 -12.43
CA SER A 366 -46.95 22.84 -12.08
C SER A 366 -47.03 24.07 -12.99
N CYS A 367 -46.67 25.23 -12.46
CA CYS A 367 -46.55 26.48 -13.18
C CYS A 367 -45.13 26.64 -13.71
N TYR A 368 -45.00 26.96 -14.99
CA TYR A 368 -43.72 27.31 -15.63
C TYR A 368 -43.80 28.71 -16.21
N GLY A 369 -42.73 29.49 -16.05
CA GLY A 369 -42.63 30.86 -16.57
C GLY A 369 -42.69 30.89 -18.10
N ALA A 370 -43.17 32.00 -18.68
CA ALA A 370 -43.17 32.18 -20.12
C ALA A 370 -41.74 32.07 -20.68
N ASP A 371 -41.58 31.33 -21.78
CA ASP A 371 -40.32 31.00 -22.45
C ASP A 371 -39.35 30.08 -21.67
N GLN A 372 -39.76 29.56 -20.51
CA GLN A 372 -38.97 28.57 -19.76
C GLN A 372 -38.85 27.26 -20.56
N LEU A 373 -37.63 26.78 -20.78
CA LEU A 373 -37.37 25.49 -21.45
C LEU A 373 -37.86 24.33 -20.57
N ASN A 374 -38.39 23.29 -21.21
CA ASN A 374 -38.79 22.06 -20.52
C ASN A 374 -37.53 21.34 -20.00
N PRO A 375 -37.37 21.17 -18.66
CA PRO A 375 -36.19 20.52 -18.10
C PRO A 375 -36.00 19.06 -18.55
N ALA A 376 -37.08 18.37 -18.94
CA ALA A 376 -37.04 17.00 -19.41
C ALA A 376 -36.96 16.88 -20.95
N ASN A 377 -37.11 17.98 -21.70
CA ASN A 377 -37.01 17.97 -23.16
C ASN A 377 -36.60 19.36 -23.70
N PRO A 378 -35.33 19.57 -24.09
CA PRO A 378 -34.83 20.87 -24.54
C PRO A 378 -35.49 21.38 -25.84
N CYS A 379 -36.23 20.53 -26.57
CA CYS A 379 -36.98 20.90 -27.77
C CYS A 379 -38.37 21.48 -27.50
N GLN A 380 -38.68 21.79 -26.24
CA GLN A 380 -39.94 22.38 -25.87
C GLN A 380 -39.75 23.49 -24.85
N LEU A 381 -40.66 24.46 -24.87
CA LEU A 381 -40.70 25.55 -23.90
C LEU A 381 -42.13 25.88 -23.49
N CYS A 382 -42.29 26.59 -22.39
CA CYS A 382 -43.57 27.13 -22.00
C CYS A 382 -43.88 28.36 -22.86
N ASN A 383 -44.87 28.23 -23.76
CA ASN A 383 -45.46 29.39 -24.44
C ASN A 383 -46.93 29.54 -24.04
N PRO A 384 -47.27 30.45 -23.11
CA PRO A 384 -48.62 30.57 -22.57
C PRO A 384 -49.66 31.04 -23.60
N PHE A 385 -49.22 31.57 -24.75
CA PHE A 385 -50.11 32.02 -25.82
C PHE A 385 -50.45 30.91 -26.82
N MET A 386 -49.56 29.94 -27.02
CA MET A 386 -49.75 28.84 -27.95
C MET A 386 -50.37 27.61 -27.25
N HIS A 387 -49.74 27.19 -26.15
CA HIS A 387 -50.19 26.04 -25.35
C HIS A 387 -50.08 26.39 -23.85
N PRO A 388 -51.12 27.00 -23.26
CA PRO A 388 -51.09 27.41 -21.85
C PRO A 388 -51.07 26.24 -20.86
N THR A 389 -51.33 25.01 -21.32
CA THR A 389 -51.38 23.82 -20.45
C THR A 389 -50.53 22.66 -20.96
N ALA A 390 -49.65 22.92 -21.93
CA ALA A 390 -48.75 21.90 -22.49
C ALA A 390 -47.47 22.56 -22.99
N TRP A 391 -46.39 21.77 -23.06
CA TRP A 391 -45.13 22.26 -23.62
C TRP A 391 -45.27 22.58 -25.11
N THR A 392 -44.73 23.72 -25.54
CA THR A 392 -44.76 24.18 -26.92
C THR A 392 -43.47 23.78 -27.64
N PRO A 393 -43.55 23.10 -28.80
CA PRO A 393 -42.38 22.76 -29.61
C PRO A 393 -41.53 23.96 -30.03
N LEU A 394 -40.23 23.87 -29.81
CA LEU A 394 -39.22 24.85 -30.24
C LEU A 394 -38.47 24.32 -31.47
N ALA A 395 -39.15 24.32 -32.63
CA ALA A 395 -38.58 23.77 -33.85
C ALA A 395 -37.32 24.54 -34.32
N TRP A 396 -36.39 23.82 -34.94
CA TRP A 396 -35.15 24.30 -35.57
C TRP A 396 -34.05 24.78 -34.60
N SER A 397 -34.26 24.62 -33.29
CA SER A 397 -33.18 24.81 -32.32
C SER A 397 -32.29 23.57 -32.30
N SER A 398 -30.99 23.77 -32.05
CA SER A 398 -30.05 22.67 -31.83
C SER A 398 -30.39 21.98 -30.51
N CYS A 399 -30.30 20.67 -30.51
CA CYS A 399 -30.51 19.81 -29.33
C CYS A 399 -29.56 18.61 -29.44
N ASP A 400 -29.62 17.70 -28.48
CA ASP A 400 -28.95 16.40 -28.50
C ASP A 400 -30.03 15.35 -28.22
N ASP A 401 -30.21 14.38 -29.12
CA ASP A 401 -31.25 13.36 -28.97
C ASP A 401 -30.83 12.18 -28.06
N GLY A 402 -29.62 12.24 -27.50
CA GLY A 402 -29.07 11.25 -26.59
C GLY A 402 -28.75 9.92 -27.27
N ILE A 403 -28.79 9.87 -28.61
CA ILE A 403 -28.41 8.70 -29.40
C ILE A 403 -27.02 8.98 -29.96
N ASP A 404 -26.00 8.26 -29.49
CA ASP A 404 -24.60 8.44 -29.88
C ASP A 404 -24.30 8.32 -31.41
N CYS A 405 -25.28 7.96 -32.23
CA CYS A 405 -25.15 7.62 -33.66
C CYS A 405 -25.93 8.52 -34.62
N THR A 406 -26.31 9.70 -34.15
CA THR A 406 -26.99 10.76 -34.92
C THR A 406 -26.07 11.99 -34.99
N PHE A 407 -26.17 12.79 -36.04
CA PHE A 407 -25.45 14.06 -36.15
C PHE A 407 -26.35 15.17 -36.69
N GLY A 408 -26.06 16.41 -36.30
CA GLY A 408 -26.80 17.59 -36.76
C GLY A 408 -28.20 17.72 -36.14
N ASP A 409 -28.34 17.26 -34.90
CA ASP A 409 -29.56 17.16 -34.13
C ASP A 409 -30.29 18.50 -34.03
N THR A 410 -31.53 18.49 -34.49
CA THR A 410 -32.39 19.67 -34.46
C THR A 410 -33.79 19.30 -34.03
N CYS A 411 -34.40 20.18 -33.25
CA CYS A 411 -35.77 20.01 -32.81
C CYS A 411 -36.72 20.06 -34.00
N ASN A 412 -37.51 19.01 -34.20
CA ASN A 412 -38.50 19.00 -35.27
C ASN A 412 -39.77 19.80 -34.88
N LEU A 413 -40.73 19.91 -35.79
CA LEU A 413 -42.00 20.63 -35.56
C LEU A 413 -42.91 19.99 -34.50
N ALA A 414 -42.61 18.77 -34.05
CA ALA A 414 -43.30 18.08 -32.96
C ALA A 414 -42.62 18.27 -31.60
N GLY A 415 -41.48 18.95 -31.53
CA GLY A 415 -40.73 19.18 -30.29
C GLY A 415 -39.97 17.95 -29.82
N VAL A 416 -39.58 17.10 -30.76
CA VAL A 416 -38.70 15.95 -30.55
C VAL A 416 -37.33 16.31 -31.08
N CYS A 417 -36.29 16.02 -30.31
CA CYS A 417 -34.92 16.13 -30.81
C CYS A 417 -34.67 14.94 -31.74
N GLU A 418 -34.31 15.22 -32.99
CA GLU A 418 -33.99 14.17 -33.96
C GLU A 418 -32.74 14.59 -34.74
N GLY A 419 -31.76 13.70 -34.80
CA GLY A 419 -30.59 13.85 -35.65
C GLY A 419 -30.59 12.99 -36.91
N VAL A 420 -29.61 13.22 -37.79
CA VAL A 420 -29.43 12.41 -38.99
C VAL A 420 -28.62 11.18 -38.63
N ALA A 421 -29.23 9.99 -38.77
CA ALA A 421 -28.57 8.73 -38.47
C ALA A 421 -27.34 8.48 -39.36
N LEU A 422 -26.22 8.10 -38.75
CA LEU A 422 -25.00 7.68 -39.43
C LEU A 422 -25.24 6.32 -40.11
N VAL A 423 -25.25 6.26 -41.45
CA VAL A 423 -25.48 5.03 -42.22
C VAL A 423 -24.15 4.30 -42.48
N CYS A 424 -23.92 3.18 -41.79
CA CYS A 424 -22.82 2.25 -42.07
C CYS A 424 -23.15 1.37 -43.29
N ALA A 425 -22.18 1.12 -44.18
CA ALA A 425 -22.38 0.25 -45.34
C ALA A 425 -22.33 -1.24 -44.89
N SER A 426 -23.41 -1.98 -45.18
CA SER A 426 -23.72 -3.38 -44.79
C SER A 426 -24.09 -3.59 -43.31
N ASP A 427 -25.23 -4.27 -43.08
CA ASP A 427 -25.99 -4.54 -41.84
C ASP A 427 -25.21 -4.57 -40.48
N ARG A 428 -24.67 -3.42 -40.05
CA ARG A 428 -23.97 -3.24 -38.75
C ARG A 428 -24.43 -1.96 -38.03
N PRO A 429 -24.71 -1.99 -36.71
CA PRO A 429 -25.07 -0.80 -35.93
C PRO A 429 -23.84 -0.01 -35.45
N CYS A 430 -24.01 1.31 -35.34
CA CYS A 430 -23.01 2.26 -34.84
C CYS A 430 -22.98 2.27 -33.29
N LYS A 431 -21.84 2.61 -32.67
CA LYS A 431 -21.69 2.71 -31.21
C LYS A 431 -21.04 4.01 -30.69
N THR A 432 -20.53 4.88 -31.57
CA THR A 432 -20.01 6.22 -31.23
C THR A 432 -20.22 7.18 -32.42
N PRO A 433 -20.17 8.51 -32.24
CA PRO A 433 -20.43 9.48 -33.31
C PRO A 433 -19.50 9.36 -34.54
N THR A 434 -18.43 8.56 -34.46
CA THR A 434 -17.43 8.39 -35.52
C THR A 434 -17.04 6.94 -35.88
N GLY A 435 -17.71 5.87 -35.41
CA GLY A 435 -17.29 4.49 -35.76
C GLY A 435 -18.31 3.35 -35.56
N CYS A 436 -18.38 2.43 -36.54
CA CYS A 436 -19.14 1.17 -36.52
C CYS A 436 -18.22 -0.01 -36.17
N VAL A 437 -18.63 -0.97 -35.32
CA VAL A 437 -17.77 -2.06 -34.79
C VAL A 437 -18.40 -3.45 -35.02
N GLU A 438 -17.56 -4.48 -35.20
CA GLU A 438 -17.96 -5.91 -35.35
C GLU A 438 -18.05 -6.64 -34.00
N ASP A 439 -18.95 -7.62 -33.89
CA ASP A 439 -18.95 -8.66 -32.84
C ASP A 439 -19.24 -10.03 -33.50
N PRO A 440 -18.44 -11.10 -33.27
CA PRO A 440 -18.71 -12.43 -33.80
C PRO A 440 -19.11 -13.47 -32.72
N PHE A 441 -20.26 -14.12 -32.97
CA PHE A 441 -20.80 -15.39 -32.45
C PHE A 441 -21.53 -15.39 -31.09
N GLY A 442 -22.68 -16.05 -30.89
CA GLY A 442 -23.44 -16.96 -31.76
C GLY A 442 -24.47 -17.75 -30.93
N GLU A 443 -25.63 -17.98 -31.52
CA GLU A 443 -26.76 -18.75 -30.97
C GLU A 443 -26.39 -20.22 -30.71
N ASN A 444 -26.93 -20.81 -29.63
CA ASN A 444 -26.98 -22.26 -29.45
C ASN A 444 -28.43 -22.73 -29.27
N ALA A 445 -28.78 -23.75 -30.04
CA ALA A 445 -30.12 -24.26 -30.27
C ALA A 445 -30.61 -25.24 -29.18
N GLY A 446 -31.92 -25.23 -28.94
CA GLY A 446 -32.65 -26.33 -28.28
C GLY A 446 -33.17 -27.39 -29.25
N CYS A 447 -33.22 -28.64 -28.77
CA CYS A 447 -33.77 -29.91 -29.32
C CYS A 447 -35.30 -29.88 -29.64
N PRO A 448 -36.02 -30.94 -30.15
CA PRO A 448 -35.66 -32.33 -30.59
C PRO A 448 -36.43 -32.92 -31.84
N LEU A 449 -36.18 -34.22 -32.15
CA LEU A 449 -36.99 -35.28 -32.86
C LEU A 449 -36.70 -35.65 -34.34
N GLU A 450 -36.15 -36.86 -34.60
CA GLU A 450 -36.82 -38.05 -35.22
C GLU A 450 -35.85 -39.18 -35.70
N MET A 451 -36.10 -40.41 -35.18
CA MET A 451 -36.07 -41.78 -35.75
C MET A 451 -35.07 -42.28 -36.85
N HIS A 452 -34.33 -43.34 -36.47
CA HIS A 452 -33.82 -44.54 -37.22
C HIS A 452 -32.84 -44.36 -38.42
N PRO A 453 -31.92 -45.34 -38.75
CA PRO A 453 -31.90 -46.78 -38.41
C PRO A 453 -30.53 -47.39 -37.99
N GLY A 454 -30.56 -48.59 -37.39
CA GLY A 454 -29.52 -49.62 -37.63
C GLY A 454 -28.40 -49.80 -36.59
N CYS A 455 -28.74 -50.36 -35.42
CA CYS A 455 -27.75 -51.06 -34.60
C CYS A 455 -27.34 -52.38 -35.28
N ALA A 456 -26.09 -52.44 -35.71
CA ALA A 456 -25.39 -53.67 -36.04
C ALA A 456 -24.52 -54.09 -34.84
N ALA A 457 -24.68 -55.35 -34.44
CA ALA A 457 -23.71 -56.18 -33.72
C ALA A 457 -23.34 -55.82 -32.27
N SER A 458 -23.97 -56.54 -31.33
CA SER A 458 -23.23 -57.11 -30.19
C SER A 458 -23.66 -58.56 -29.96
N THR A 459 -22.70 -59.46 -30.13
CA THR A 459 -22.75 -60.92 -29.97
C THR A 459 -22.86 -61.36 -28.50
N ALA A 460 -23.88 -60.90 -27.77
CA ALA A 460 -24.08 -61.24 -26.36
C ALA A 460 -25.44 -61.89 -26.03
N CYS A 461 -26.23 -62.29 -27.04
CA CYS A 461 -27.50 -63.02 -26.85
C CYS A 461 -27.45 -64.47 -27.36
N ALA A 462 -26.28 -65.12 -27.30
CA ALA A 462 -26.15 -66.55 -27.68
C ALA A 462 -25.81 -67.48 -26.51
N ASP A 463 -25.47 -66.98 -25.32
CA ASP A 463 -24.97 -67.81 -24.21
C ASP A 463 -25.87 -67.85 -22.95
N ILE A 464 -27.07 -67.26 -22.97
CA ILE A 464 -28.02 -67.29 -21.82
C ILE A 464 -29.04 -68.44 -21.92
N CYS A 465 -29.13 -69.14 -23.06
CA CYS A 465 -30.11 -70.21 -23.26
C CYS A 465 -29.68 -71.63 -22.80
N GLU A 466 -28.49 -71.83 -22.23
CA GLU A 466 -28.02 -73.17 -21.83
C GLU A 466 -27.85 -73.39 -20.32
N THR A 467 -28.24 -72.45 -19.46
CA THR A 467 -28.03 -72.59 -17.99
C THR A 467 -29.24 -72.33 -17.09
N ILE A 468 -30.42 -72.05 -17.65
CA ILE A 468 -31.69 -72.04 -16.89
C ILE A 468 -32.52 -73.23 -17.35
N GLY A 469 -32.41 -74.36 -16.66
CA GLY A 469 -33.14 -75.58 -17.00
C GLY A 469 -34.66 -75.40 -16.93
N ASP A 470 -35.36 -75.59 -18.05
CA ASP A 470 -36.74 -76.07 -18.28
C ASP A 470 -37.86 -75.76 -17.26
N THR A 471 -37.74 -74.77 -16.37
CA THR A 471 -38.73 -74.49 -15.31
C THR A 471 -38.99 -73.01 -14.99
N ALA A 472 -38.31 -72.05 -15.61
CA ALA A 472 -38.69 -70.64 -15.53
C ALA A 472 -39.24 -70.18 -16.89
N HIS A 473 -40.57 -70.12 -17.02
CA HIS A 473 -41.24 -69.70 -18.24
C HIS A 473 -41.27 -68.17 -18.43
N TYR A 474 -40.89 -67.39 -17.41
CA TYR A 474 -41.00 -65.92 -17.40
C TYR A 474 -39.82 -65.28 -16.64
N PHE A 475 -39.07 -64.37 -17.26
CA PHE A 475 -37.97 -63.63 -16.61
C PHE A 475 -37.88 -62.19 -17.11
N ILE A 476 -37.41 -61.27 -16.27
CA ILE A 476 -37.15 -59.86 -16.60
C ILE A 476 -35.64 -59.62 -16.47
N HIS A 477 -35.02 -59.00 -17.48
CA HIS A 477 -33.58 -58.69 -17.49
C HIS A 477 -33.27 -57.20 -17.54
N SER A 478 -34.24 -56.34 -17.87
CA SER A 478 -34.06 -54.88 -17.89
C SER A 478 -35.35 -54.16 -17.49
N VAL A 479 -35.19 -53.01 -16.85
CA VAL A 479 -36.25 -52.11 -16.42
C VAL A 479 -35.82 -50.70 -16.81
N THR A 480 -36.59 -50.03 -17.67
CA THR A 480 -36.23 -48.72 -18.21
C THR A 480 -37.40 -47.72 -18.15
N PRO A 481 -37.16 -46.48 -17.69
CA PRO A 481 -36.00 -46.02 -16.91
C PRO A 481 -36.01 -46.61 -15.48
N ASP A 482 -34.90 -46.54 -14.74
CA ASP A 482 -34.76 -46.96 -13.34
C ASP A 482 -34.83 -45.80 -12.32
N LEU A 483 -34.82 -44.55 -12.81
CA LEU A 483 -35.13 -43.31 -12.09
C LEU A 483 -36.34 -42.58 -12.68
N PHE A 484 -37.18 -42.01 -11.81
CA PHE A 484 -38.44 -41.37 -12.20
C PHE A 484 -38.61 -39.99 -11.58
N ASP A 485 -39.17 -39.05 -12.35
CA ASP A 485 -39.73 -37.80 -11.80
C ASP A 485 -40.97 -38.13 -10.95
N THR A 486 -41.22 -37.32 -9.92
CA THR A 486 -42.44 -37.38 -9.11
C THR A 486 -43.72 -37.04 -9.88
N SER A 487 -43.61 -36.52 -11.12
CA SER A 487 -44.71 -36.16 -12.03
C SER A 487 -45.74 -37.26 -12.26
N GLY A 488 -45.34 -38.52 -12.12
CA GLY A 488 -46.12 -39.66 -12.60
C GLY A 488 -46.33 -39.62 -14.11
N GLY A 489 -46.88 -40.70 -14.65
CA GLY A 489 -47.19 -40.78 -16.09
C GLY A 489 -46.02 -41.25 -16.98
N ALA A 490 -44.85 -41.51 -16.40
CA ALA A 490 -43.76 -42.18 -17.09
C ALA A 490 -44.19 -43.61 -17.50
N LEU A 491 -43.89 -43.97 -18.76
CA LEU A 491 -44.03 -45.33 -19.25
C LEU A 491 -42.82 -46.13 -18.78
N LEU A 492 -43.07 -47.08 -17.87
CA LEU A 492 -42.08 -48.06 -17.45
C LEU A 492 -42.11 -49.25 -18.38
N GLU A 493 -40.97 -49.56 -19.00
CA GLU A 493 -40.77 -50.74 -19.84
C GLU A 493 -40.01 -51.82 -19.05
N LEU A 494 -40.65 -52.97 -18.88
CA LEU A 494 -40.02 -54.18 -18.38
C LEU A 494 -39.67 -55.05 -19.58
N GLU A 495 -38.38 -55.21 -19.85
CA GLU A 495 -37.88 -56.08 -20.91
C GLU A 495 -37.48 -57.45 -20.34
N GLY A 496 -37.98 -58.50 -21.00
CA GLY A 496 -37.86 -59.86 -20.51
C GLY A 496 -38.33 -60.89 -21.53
N PHE A 497 -38.59 -62.10 -21.06
CA PHE A 497 -39.31 -63.11 -21.82
C PHE A 497 -40.59 -63.45 -21.08
N PHE A 498 -41.75 -63.22 -21.72
CA PHE A 498 -43.06 -63.40 -21.11
C PHE A 498 -43.93 -64.47 -21.78
N GLY A 499 -43.34 -65.31 -22.66
CA GLY A 499 -44.02 -66.42 -23.32
C GLY A 499 -45.05 -66.03 -24.40
N ASP A 500 -45.45 -67.01 -25.23
CA ASP A 500 -46.32 -66.81 -26.42
C ASP A 500 -47.83 -66.71 -26.11
N THR A 501 -48.25 -66.70 -24.84
CA THR A 501 -49.67 -66.68 -24.46
C THR A 501 -50.09 -65.28 -23.98
N ALA A 502 -51.07 -64.72 -24.69
CA ALA A 502 -51.74 -63.42 -24.51
C ALA A 502 -51.59 -62.73 -23.15
N ALA A 503 -51.38 -61.40 -23.22
CA ALA A 503 -51.35 -60.35 -22.20
C ALA A 503 -52.29 -60.43 -20.96
N ALA A 504 -53.16 -61.43 -20.85
CA ALA A 504 -54.26 -61.49 -19.88
C ALA A 504 -53.88 -62.06 -18.49
N ASP A 505 -52.68 -62.63 -18.30
CA ASP A 505 -52.36 -63.42 -17.09
C ASP A 505 -51.12 -62.92 -16.29
N VAL A 506 -50.54 -61.77 -16.63
CA VAL A 506 -49.49 -61.12 -15.81
C VAL A 506 -50.13 -60.01 -14.97
N THR A 507 -49.82 -59.96 -13.67
CA THR A 507 -50.23 -58.84 -12.80
C THR A 507 -49.03 -58.16 -12.19
N VAL A 508 -49.02 -56.84 -12.24
CA VAL A 508 -47.98 -55.99 -11.64
C VAL A 508 -48.62 -55.18 -10.52
N HIS A 509 -48.00 -55.16 -9.35
CA HIS A 509 -48.42 -54.30 -8.24
C HIS A 509 -47.26 -53.39 -7.82
N LEU A 510 -47.57 -52.15 -7.46
CA LEU A 510 -46.64 -51.24 -6.80
C LEU A 510 -47.07 -51.10 -5.34
N ASP A 511 -46.19 -51.42 -4.40
CA ASP A 511 -46.48 -51.41 -2.96
C ASP A 511 -47.78 -52.18 -2.59
N GLY A 512 -48.06 -53.25 -3.33
CA GLY A 512 -49.25 -54.09 -3.16
C GLY A 512 -50.54 -53.57 -3.82
N ALA A 513 -50.54 -52.39 -4.44
CA ALA A 513 -51.64 -51.87 -5.25
C ALA A 513 -51.50 -52.30 -6.72
N PRO A 514 -52.54 -52.89 -7.36
CA PRO A 514 -52.45 -53.34 -8.74
C PRO A 514 -52.28 -52.17 -9.70
N LEU A 515 -51.28 -52.24 -10.58
CA LEU A 515 -51.05 -51.26 -11.65
C LEU A 515 -51.84 -51.62 -12.91
N THR A 516 -52.21 -50.59 -13.67
CA THR A 516 -52.83 -50.79 -14.98
C THR A 516 -51.73 -51.02 -16.01
N LEU A 517 -51.76 -52.17 -16.68
CA LEU A 517 -50.82 -52.50 -17.75
C LEU A 517 -51.20 -51.78 -19.05
N GLY A 518 -50.19 -51.28 -19.75
CA GLY A 518 -50.28 -50.74 -21.10
C GLY A 518 -50.18 -51.86 -22.14
N THR A 519 -49.24 -51.73 -23.06
CA THR A 519 -48.90 -52.74 -24.07
C THR A 519 -48.13 -53.90 -23.43
N VAL A 520 -48.56 -55.13 -23.71
CA VAL A 520 -47.89 -56.37 -23.29
C VAL A 520 -47.64 -57.21 -24.53
N ASP A 521 -46.38 -57.47 -24.83
CA ASP A 521 -45.96 -58.41 -25.88
C ASP A 521 -45.03 -59.50 -25.31
N ALA A 522 -44.51 -60.39 -26.17
CA ALA A 522 -43.73 -61.55 -25.74
C ALA A 522 -42.41 -61.17 -25.05
N THR A 523 -41.94 -59.92 -25.22
CA THR A 523 -40.65 -59.45 -24.72
C THR A 523 -40.71 -58.19 -23.86
N THR A 524 -41.86 -57.51 -23.81
CA THR A 524 -41.98 -56.17 -23.22
C THR A 524 -43.31 -55.99 -22.51
N ILE A 525 -43.29 -55.44 -21.30
CA ILE A 525 -44.48 -54.95 -20.59
C ILE A 525 -44.30 -53.45 -20.36
N THR A 526 -45.22 -52.65 -20.89
CA THR A 526 -45.30 -51.22 -20.55
C THR A 526 -46.35 -51.01 -19.45
N LEU A 527 -46.04 -50.20 -18.45
CA LEU A 527 -46.97 -49.80 -17.40
C LEU A 527 -46.82 -48.32 -17.08
N LEU A 528 -47.91 -47.71 -16.63
CA LEU A 528 -47.92 -46.31 -16.24
C LEU A 528 -47.60 -46.22 -14.74
N VAL A 529 -46.51 -45.53 -14.40
CA VAL A 529 -46.17 -45.28 -12.99
C VAL A 529 -47.10 -44.18 -12.45
N PRO A 530 -47.83 -44.42 -11.34
CA PRO A 530 -48.64 -43.38 -10.71
C PRO A 530 -47.76 -42.27 -10.14
N ALA A 531 -48.33 -41.07 -10.00
CA ALA A 531 -47.65 -39.96 -9.32
C ALA A 531 -47.49 -40.23 -7.81
N GLY A 532 -46.47 -39.62 -7.21
CA GLY A 532 -46.40 -39.39 -5.75
C GLY A 532 -46.17 -40.61 -4.85
N HIS A 533 -44.99 -41.24 -4.88
CA HIS A 533 -44.60 -42.23 -3.88
C HIS A 533 -43.17 -42.01 -3.34
N GLU A 534 -42.90 -42.50 -2.13
CA GLU A 534 -41.53 -42.77 -1.67
C GLU A 534 -40.92 -43.92 -2.52
N ASP A 535 -39.63 -44.23 -2.38
CA ASP A 535 -39.02 -45.37 -3.12
C ASP A 535 -39.90 -46.63 -2.96
N GLY A 536 -40.48 -47.10 -4.08
CA GLY A 536 -41.55 -48.10 -4.09
C GLY A 536 -41.08 -49.46 -4.59
N GLU A 537 -41.80 -50.52 -4.24
CA GLU A 537 -41.45 -51.89 -4.62
C GLU A 537 -42.46 -52.45 -5.63
N LEU A 538 -42.01 -52.64 -6.87
CA LEU A 538 -42.79 -53.27 -7.93
C LEU A 538 -42.74 -54.80 -7.77
N THR A 539 -43.88 -55.45 -7.67
CA THR A 539 -44.01 -56.91 -7.64
C THR A 539 -44.65 -57.39 -8.94
N VAL A 540 -44.02 -58.37 -9.61
CA VAL A 540 -44.52 -58.96 -10.86
C VAL A 540 -44.85 -60.42 -10.65
N THR A 541 -46.09 -60.81 -10.95
CA THR A 541 -46.56 -62.20 -10.82
C THR A 541 -47.11 -62.70 -12.15
N GLY A 542 -46.69 -63.91 -12.53
CA GLY A 542 -47.13 -64.59 -13.74
C GLY A 542 -48.42 -65.39 -13.56
N PRO A 543 -48.85 -66.13 -14.60
CA PRO A 543 -50.12 -66.84 -14.64
C PRO A 543 -50.31 -67.77 -13.43
N GLY A 544 -51.45 -67.66 -12.75
CA GLY A 544 -51.77 -68.50 -11.58
C GLY A 544 -50.93 -68.21 -10.31
N GLY A 545 -50.25 -67.06 -10.26
CA GLY A 545 -49.40 -66.67 -9.13
C GLY A 545 -47.98 -67.23 -9.20
N ALA A 546 -47.53 -67.68 -10.37
CA ALA A 546 -46.16 -68.14 -10.57
C ALA A 546 -45.17 -66.95 -10.38
N PRO A 547 -44.07 -67.12 -9.62
CA PRO A 547 -43.09 -66.05 -9.44
C PRO A 547 -42.37 -65.76 -10.76
N VAL A 548 -42.27 -64.48 -11.12
CA VAL A 548 -41.41 -64.02 -12.22
C VAL A 548 -40.01 -63.78 -11.65
N VAL A 549 -38.99 -64.33 -12.31
CA VAL A 549 -37.60 -64.24 -11.84
C VAL A 549 -36.96 -62.97 -12.39
N LEU A 550 -36.53 -62.07 -11.51
CA LEU A 550 -35.68 -60.94 -11.88
C LEU A 550 -34.22 -61.36 -11.96
N ILE A 551 -33.58 -61.04 -13.08
CA ILE A 551 -32.15 -61.25 -13.29
C ILE A 551 -31.43 -59.95 -12.90
N GLY A 552 -31.16 -59.77 -11.60
CA GLY A 552 -30.36 -58.63 -11.13
C GLY A 552 -28.87 -58.84 -11.36
N GLN A 553 -28.15 -57.86 -11.92
CA GLN A 553 -26.69 -57.90 -11.98
C GLN A 553 -26.08 -57.47 -10.64
N THR A 554 -25.56 -58.42 -9.86
CA THR A 554 -24.58 -58.12 -8.80
C THR A 554 -23.31 -58.91 -9.09
N LEU A 555 -22.23 -58.22 -9.44
CA LEU A 555 -20.92 -58.83 -9.65
C LEU A 555 -20.22 -59.01 -8.29
N VAL A 556 -20.15 -60.26 -7.82
CA VAL A 556 -19.22 -60.64 -6.76
C VAL A 556 -18.35 -61.79 -7.30
N TYR A 557 -17.03 -61.54 -7.41
CA TYR A 557 -16.03 -62.52 -7.87
C TYR A 557 -16.25 -63.15 -9.27
N GLY A 558 -16.81 -62.40 -10.24
CA GLY A 558 -16.78 -62.79 -11.65
C GLY A 558 -17.60 -64.05 -12.01
N VAL A 559 -18.53 -64.46 -11.13
CA VAL A 559 -19.53 -65.48 -11.42
C VAL A 559 -20.90 -64.85 -11.16
N PRO A 560 -21.84 -64.84 -12.13
CA PRO A 560 -23.18 -64.33 -11.87
C PRO A 560 -23.91 -65.29 -10.92
N GLU A 561 -24.10 -64.89 -9.67
CA GLU A 561 -25.06 -65.53 -8.77
C GLU A 561 -26.43 -64.88 -8.97
N TYR A 562 -27.37 -65.65 -9.51
CA TYR A 562 -28.75 -65.23 -9.71
C TYR A 562 -29.55 -65.51 -8.43
N THR A 563 -29.78 -64.50 -7.59
CA THR A 563 -30.77 -64.60 -6.51
C THR A 563 -32.15 -64.27 -7.07
N PRO A 564 -33.11 -65.20 -7.08
CA PRO A 564 -34.46 -64.91 -7.55
C PRO A 564 -35.13 -63.93 -6.59
N SER A 565 -35.29 -62.68 -7.02
CA SER A 565 -36.19 -61.71 -6.40
C SER A 565 -37.46 -61.60 -7.26
N SER A 566 -38.62 -61.43 -6.62
CA SER A 566 -39.88 -61.11 -7.29
C SER A 566 -40.19 -59.61 -7.27
N THR A 567 -39.24 -58.78 -6.82
CA THR A 567 -39.44 -57.36 -6.58
C THR A 567 -38.38 -56.44 -7.19
N VAL A 568 -38.83 -55.33 -7.79
CA VAL A 568 -37.99 -54.28 -8.39
C VAL A 568 -38.16 -52.99 -7.58
N PRO A 569 -37.08 -52.39 -7.03
CA PRO A 569 -37.16 -51.09 -6.41
C PRO A 569 -37.30 -49.99 -7.49
N LEU A 570 -38.30 -49.13 -7.38
CA LEU A 570 -38.43 -47.89 -8.12
C LEU A 570 -37.83 -46.75 -7.29
N ARG A 571 -36.98 -45.93 -7.92
CA ARG A 571 -36.34 -44.78 -7.28
C ARG A 571 -36.84 -43.47 -7.90
N TYR A 572 -37.41 -42.60 -7.07
CA TYR A 572 -37.79 -41.26 -7.52
C TYR A 572 -36.61 -40.27 -7.44
N LEU A 573 -36.56 -39.30 -8.33
CA LEU A 573 -35.58 -38.22 -8.28
C LEU A 573 -35.80 -37.37 -7.02
N PRO A 574 -34.72 -36.89 -6.38
CA PRO A 574 -34.85 -35.90 -5.32
C PRO A 574 -35.42 -34.58 -5.88
N PRO A 575 -36.02 -33.72 -5.04
CA PRO A 575 -36.28 -32.33 -5.40
C PRO A 575 -35.03 -31.68 -5.97
N GLU A 576 -35.20 -30.81 -6.97
CA GLU A 576 -34.15 -29.93 -7.47
C GLU A 576 -34.65 -28.50 -7.38
N VAL A 577 -33.81 -27.59 -6.90
CA VAL A 577 -34.19 -26.19 -6.67
C VAL A 577 -33.38 -25.35 -7.66
N ASP A 578 -34.08 -24.72 -8.60
CA ASP A 578 -33.46 -23.95 -9.69
C ASP A 578 -33.36 -22.46 -9.32
N GLN A 579 -34.35 -21.93 -8.61
CA GLN A 579 -34.42 -20.50 -8.28
C GLN A 579 -35.27 -20.23 -7.04
N VAL A 580 -34.87 -19.23 -6.25
CA VAL A 580 -35.65 -18.63 -5.17
C VAL A 580 -35.82 -17.13 -5.43
N SER A 581 -37.01 -16.60 -5.17
CA SER A 581 -37.38 -15.18 -5.38
C SER A 581 -38.39 -14.72 -4.35
N GLY A 582 -38.55 -13.42 -4.13
CA GLY A 582 -39.63 -12.84 -3.30
C GLY A 582 -39.20 -11.85 -2.21
N CYS A 583 -37.89 -11.56 -2.08
CA CYS A 583 -37.40 -10.45 -1.28
C CYS A 583 -37.23 -9.18 -2.16
N PRO A 584 -36.91 -8.00 -1.59
CA PRO A 584 -36.81 -6.74 -2.34
C PRO A 584 -35.85 -6.79 -3.54
N HIS A 585 -34.80 -7.62 -3.47
CA HIS A 585 -33.86 -7.80 -4.56
C HIS A 585 -33.72 -9.28 -4.92
N ASP A 586 -34.20 -9.65 -6.10
CA ASP A 586 -34.03 -11.01 -6.65
C ASP A 586 -32.79 -11.07 -7.54
N SER A 587 -31.84 -11.95 -7.20
CA SER A 587 -30.58 -12.14 -7.93
C SER A 587 -30.42 -13.60 -8.31
N TYR A 588 -30.74 -13.96 -9.55
CA TYR A 588 -30.72 -15.37 -10.00
C TYR A 588 -29.41 -16.10 -9.63
N PRO A 589 -29.46 -17.29 -9.01
CA PRO A 589 -30.65 -18.10 -8.70
C PRO A 589 -31.29 -17.82 -7.32
N GLY A 590 -30.83 -16.85 -6.54
CA GLY A 590 -31.34 -16.54 -5.19
C GLY A 590 -32.10 -15.21 -5.07
N THR A 591 -32.34 -14.82 -3.81
CA THR A 591 -32.99 -13.57 -3.41
C THR A 591 -32.31 -12.97 -2.18
N MET A 592 -32.29 -11.65 -2.06
CA MET A 592 -31.55 -10.92 -1.03
C MET A 592 -32.32 -9.72 -0.47
N ASP A 593 -31.79 -9.17 0.61
CA ASP A 593 -32.38 -8.10 1.43
C ASP A 593 -33.73 -8.45 2.05
N CYS A 594 -33.92 -9.72 2.42
CA CYS A 594 -35.11 -10.17 3.14
C CYS A 594 -35.18 -9.58 4.56
N SER A 595 -36.36 -9.24 5.08
CA SER A 595 -36.48 -8.68 6.42
C SER A 595 -35.97 -9.66 7.49
N PRO A 596 -35.10 -9.23 8.43
CA PRO A 596 -34.62 -10.06 9.52
C PRO A 596 -35.74 -10.58 10.43
N SER A 597 -36.89 -9.89 10.46
CA SER A 597 -38.09 -10.34 11.18
C SER A 597 -38.78 -11.53 10.53
N GLY A 598 -38.43 -11.86 9.28
CA GLY A 598 -39.17 -12.78 8.42
C GLY A 598 -40.58 -12.29 8.09
N GLY A 599 -41.37 -13.18 7.49
CA GLY A 599 -42.77 -12.96 7.13
C GLY A 599 -43.02 -12.75 5.64
N GLU A 600 -41.98 -12.54 4.84
CA GLU A 600 -42.10 -12.50 3.38
C GLU A 600 -42.44 -13.87 2.81
N MET A 601 -43.28 -13.88 1.78
CA MET A 601 -43.60 -15.09 1.03
C MET A 601 -42.60 -15.23 -0.11
N ILE A 602 -41.74 -16.24 -0.05
CA ILE A 602 -40.81 -16.58 -1.13
C ILE A 602 -41.41 -17.61 -2.07
N LEU A 603 -41.03 -17.51 -3.34
CA LEU A 603 -41.37 -18.40 -4.43
C LEU A 603 -40.12 -19.19 -4.83
N ILE A 604 -40.25 -20.52 -4.82
CA ILE A 604 -39.18 -21.47 -5.11
C ILE A 604 -39.58 -22.23 -6.38
N ARG A 605 -38.75 -22.11 -7.43
CA ARG A 605 -38.87 -22.86 -8.69
C ARG A 605 -37.89 -24.01 -8.72
N GLY A 606 -38.30 -25.10 -9.33
CA GLY A 606 -37.46 -26.29 -9.45
C GLY A 606 -38.17 -27.42 -10.16
N ARG A 607 -37.75 -28.64 -9.84
CA ARG A 607 -38.30 -29.89 -10.39
C ARG A 607 -38.52 -30.92 -9.29
N ASN A 608 -39.35 -31.92 -9.60
CA ASN A 608 -39.65 -33.05 -8.73
C ASN A 608 -40.31 -32.68 -7.38
N PHE A 609 -40.98 -31.52 -7.23
CA PHE A 609 -41.62 -31.12 -5.95
C PHE A 609 -42.86 -31.93 -5.56
N GLY A 610 -43.41 -32.72 -6.49
CA GLY A 610 -44.59 -33.55 -6.32
C GLY A 610 -45.90 -32.86 -6.69
N ASP A 611 -47.01 -33.56 -6.48
CA ASP A 611 -48.36 -33.28 -7.00
C ASP A 611 -49.32 -32.65 -5.98
N ASP A 612 -49.00 -32.74 -4.70
CA ASP A 612 -49.67 -32.06 -3.58
C ASP A 612 -48.67 -31.42 -2.60
N ASP A 613 -49.16 -30.70 -1.58
CA ASP A 613 -48.34 -30.11 -0.52
C ASP A 613 -48.09 -31.07 0.66
N ALA A 614 -48.64 -32.29 0.63
CA ALA A 614 -48.54 -33.24 1.72
C ALA A 614 -47.12 -33.83 1.83
N GLY A 615 -46.47 -33.63 2.98
CA GLY A 615 -45.11 -34.13 3.24
C GLY A 615 -44.01 -33.30 2.57
N LEU A 616 -44.34 -32.16 1.98
CA LEU A 616 -43.36 -31.16 1.52
C LEU A 616 -42.87 -30.34 2.72
N SER A 617 -41.56 -30.13 2.82
CA SER A 617 -40.97 -29.28 3.86
C SER A 617 -39.82 -28.46 3.27
N VAL A 618 -39.68 -27.22 3.75
CA VAL A 618 -38.64 -26.28 3.29
C VAL A 618 -37.89 -25.77 4.51
N LEU A 619 -36.57 -25.85 4.47
CA LEU A 619 -35.67 -25.20 5.43
C LEU A 619 -34.93 -24.06 4.71
N VAL A 620 -34.82 -22.92 5.38
CA VAL A 620 -33.93 -21.82 4.98
C VAL A 620 -32.81 -21.77 6.01
N GLY A 621 -31.59 -22.12 5.59
CA GLY A 621 -30.53 -22.51 6.49
C GLY A 621 -30.95 -23.74 7.31
N ASN A 622 -31.09 -23.57 8.63
CA ASN A 622 -31.55 -24.60 9.55
C ASN A 622 -32.97 -24.35 10.10
N VAL A 623 -33.65 -23.31 9.62
CA VAL A 623 -34.94 -22.87 10.17
C VAL A 623 -36.08 -23.25 9.23
N PRO A 624 -37.16 -23.90 9.71
CA PRO A 624 -38.28 -24.28 8.86
C PRO A 624 -39.07 -23.05 8.38
N CYS A 625 -39.31 -23.00 7.07
CA CYS A 625 -40.25 -22.09 6.44
C CYS A 625 -41.69 -22.51 6.80
N THR A 626 -42.58 -21.56 7.05
CA THR A 626 -44.00 -21.85 7.36
C THR A 626 -44.88 -21.70 6.11
N ASP A 627 -46.13 -22.16 6.18
CA ASP A 627 -47.12 -22.01 5.09
C ASP A 627 -46.64 -22.52 3.72
N VAL A 628 -45.91 -23.64 3.71
CA VAL A 628 -45.44 -24.27 2.48
C VAL A 628 -46.64 -24.69 1.63
N ALA A 629 -46.73 -24.18 0.40
CA ALA A 629 -47.82 -24.44 -0.53
C ALA A 629 -47.29 -24.75 -1.93
N LEU A 630 -47.79 -25.83 -2.54
CA LEU A 630 -47.53 -26.18 -3.94
C LEU A 630 -48.44 -25.34 -4.85
N ILE A 631 -47.83 -24.49 -5.68
CA ILE A 631 -48.53 -23.56 -6.58
C ILE A 631 -48.64 -24.12 -7.99
N GLN A 632 -47.57 -24.73 -8.49
CA GLN A 632 -47.58 -25.50 -9.72
C GLN A 632 -47.01 -26.88 -9.44
N ILE A 633 -47.76 -27.91 -9.84
CA ILE A 633 -47.36 -29.30 -9.66
C ILE A 633 -45.94 -29.50 -10.18
N HIS A 634 -45.11 -30.17 -9.38
CA HIS A 634 -43.68 -30.47 -9.62
C HIS A 634 -42.72 -29.29 -9.75
N GLU A 635 -43.21 -28.07 -10.02
CA GLU A 635 -42.39 -26.96 -10.51
C GLU A 635 -42.26 -25.79 -9.55
N ILE A 636 -43.35 -25.38 -8.89
CA ILE A 636 -43.36 -24.14 -8.09
C ILE A 636 -44.00 -24.38 -6.73
N ILE A 637 -43.25 -24.06 -5.69
CA ILE A 637 -43.74 -24.00 -4.31
C ILE A 637 -43.53 -22.59 -3.75
N THR A 638 -44.30 -22.24 -2.73
CA THR A 638 -44.13 -21.00 -1.96
C THR A 638 -44.04 -21.33 -0.48
N CYS A 639 -43.38 -20.48 0.30
CA CYS A 639 -43.39 -20.57 1.75
C CYS A 639 -43.10 -19.20 2.39
N THR A 640 -43.50 -19.03 3.65
CA THR A 640 -43.27 -17.81 4.44
C THR A 640 -41.93 -17.92 5.17
N LEU A 641 -41.01 -16.99 4.86
CA LEU A 641 -39.67 -16.89 5.45
C LEU A 641 -39.75 -16.79 6.99
N PRO A 642 -38.96 -17.58 7.73
CA PRO A 642 -38.87 -17.44 9.18
C PRO A 642 -38.09 -16.18 9.58
N ALA A 643 -38.17 -15.78 10.84
CA ALA A 643 -37.23 -14.79 11.39
C ALA A 643 -35.81 -15.37 11.43
N SER A 644 -34.79 -14.57 11.12
CA SER A 644 -33.40 -15.04 11.13
C SER A 644 -32.96 -15.39 12.56
N GLN A 645 -32.43 -16.61 12.79
CA GLN A 645 -31.95 -17.06 14.11
C GLN A 645 -30.44 -17.31 14.20
N GLU A 646 -29.75 -17.52 13.07
CA GLU A 646 -28.29 -17.64 12.93
C GLU A 646 -27.88 -17.02 11.56
N GLU A 647 -26.58 -16.72 11.39
CA GLU A 647 -25.93 -16.00 10.26
C GLU A 647 -26.77 -15.89 8.97
N GLY A 648 -27.12 -14.66 8.57
CA GLY A 648 -28.20 -14.37 7.62
C GLY A 648 -27.79 -14.06 6.17
N TRP A 649 -26.63 -14.51 5.71
CA TRP A 649 -26.15 -14.28 4.34
C TRP A 649 -25.92 -15.64 3.65
N ASP A 650 -26.43 -15.78 2.41
CA ASP A 650 -26.21 -16.92 1.52
C ASP A 650 -26.71 -18.24 2.12
N LEU A 651 -27.86 -18.16 2.79
CA LEU A 651 -28.48 -19.30 3.41
C LEU A 651 -28.95 -20.30 2.34
N PRO A 652 -28.64 -21.59 2.53
CA PRO A 652 -29.12 -22.62 1.62
C PRO A 652 -30.62 -22.81 1.79
N VAL A 653 -31.33 -23.02 0.69
CA VAL A 653 -32.75 -23.44 0.70
C VAL A 653 -32.80 -24.93 0.43
N THR A 654 -33.25 -25.69 1.43
CA THR A 654 -33.42 -27.14 1.35
C THR A 654 -34.90 -27.49 1.21
N VAL A 655 -35.29 -28.08 0.08
CA VAL A 655 -36.63 -28.60 -0.16
C VAL A 655 -36.61 -30.11 0.02
N THR A 656 -37.43 -30.65 0.92
CA THR A 656 -37.53 -32.08 1.20
C THR A 656 -38.93 -32.59 0.90
N ARG A 657 -39.01 -33.67 0.12
CA ARG A 657 -40.24 -34.38 -0.22
C ARG A 657 -39.97 -35.89 -0.15
N PHE A 658 -40.86 -36.63 0.52
CA PHE A 658 -40.74 -38.11 0.64
C PHE A 658 -39.37 -38.60 1.15
N GLY A 659 -38.74 -37.84 2.06
CA GLY A 659 -37.45 -38.17 2.66
C GLY A 659 -36.22 -37.89 1.77
N LYS A 660 -36.39 -37.33 0.58
CA LYS A 660 -35.31 -36.87 -0.31
C LYS A 660 -35.26 -35.34 -0.35
N SER A 661 -34.05 -34.78 -0.42
CA SER A 661 -33.83 -33.34 -0.32
C SER A 661 -33.06 -32.80 -1.53
N GLY A 662 -33.49 -31.65 -2.04
CA GLY A 662 -32.74 -30.80 -2.95
C GLY A 662 -32.27 -29.54 -2.22
N VAL A 663 -31.07 -29.07 -2.51
CA VAL A 663 -30.48 -27.88 -1.88
C VAL A 663 -30.05 -26.91 -2.97
N LEU A 664 -30.46 -25.65 -2.84
CA LEU A 664 -29.82 -24.53 -3.51
C LEU A 664 -28.99 -23.78 -2.47
N ASP A 665 -27.66 -23.83 -2.60
CA ASP A 665 -26.75 -23.06 -1.76
C ASP A 665 -26.82 -21.57 -2.11
N ALA A 666 -26.50 -20.69 -1.15
CA ALA A 666 -26.50 -19.24 -1.36
C ALA A 666 -27.82 -18.67 -1.94
N ALA A 667 -28.96 -19.17 -1.46
CA ALA A 667 -30.26 -18.89 -2.05
C ALA A 667 -31.01 -17.72 -1.41
N VAL A 668 -30.84 -17.49 -0.10
CA VAL A 668 -31.56 -16.44 0.64
C VAL A 668 -30.60 -15.65 1.52
N SER A 669 -30.65 -14.32 1.39
CA SER A 669 -29.90 -13.39 2.24
C SER A 669 -30.84 -12.40 2.92
N TYR A 670 -30.82 -12.36 4.25
CA TYR A 670 -31.49 -11.33 5.03
C TYR A 670 -30.73 -10.01 4.94
N SER A 671 -31.43 -8.88 5.13
CA SER A 671 -30.82 -7.55 5.11
C SER A 671 -29.99 -7.31 6.36
N GLY A 672 -28.66 -7.15 6.18
CA GLY A 672 -27.74 -6.78 7.25
C GLY A 672 -27.82 -5.29 7.65
N PRO A 673 -27.03 -4.87 8.65
CA PRO A 673 -26.84 -3.45 8.92
C PRO A 673 -26.16 -2.77 7.72
N VAL A 674 -26.56 -1.54 7.40
CA VAL A 674 -25.98 -0.77 6.28
C VAL A 674 -25.25 0.43 6.84
N ILE A 675 -23.94 0.52 6.60
CA ILE A 675 -23.13 1.68 7.01
C ILE A 675 -23.49 2.85 6.09
N MET A 676 -24.05 3.90 6.67
CA MET A 676 -24.42 5.13 5.98
C MET A 676 -23.25 6.12 5.93
N GLY A 677 -22.36 6.09 6.92
CA GLY A 677 -21.18 6.93 6.95
C GLY A 677 -20.30 6.70 8.17
N LEU A 678 -19.06 7.17 8.07
CA LEU A 678 -18.06 7.23 9.13
C LEU A 678 -17.75 8.71 9.43
N SER A 679 -17.56 9.04 10.71
CA SER A 679 -17.04 10.34 11.17
C SER A 679 -15.82 10.11 12.05
N ASN A 680 -14.84 11.02 11.98
CA ASN A 680 -13.51 10.85 12.59
C ASN A 680 -12.83 9.55 12.13
N HIS A 681 -12.68 9.37 10.82
CA HIS A 681 -12.11 8.15 10.24
C HIS A 681 -10.78 8.39 9.51
N GLN A 682 -10.28 9.63 9.48
CA GLN A 682 -8.98 9.99 8.90
C GLN A 682 -8.08 10.58 9.99
N ASP A 683 -6.77 10.48 9.76
CA ASP A 683 -5.71 11.00 10.62
C ASP A 683 -5.82 10.61 12.09
N LEU A 684 -6.29 9.38 12.34
CA LEU A 684 -6.42 8.81 13.66
C LEU A 684 -5.05 8.67 14.35
N ASP A 685 -5.02 8.95 15.66
CA ASP A 685 -3.86 8.76 16.52
C ASP A 685 -3.43 7.28 16.50
N PRO A 686 -2.21 6.97 16.04
CA PRO A 686 -1.66 5.61 16.03
C PRO A 686 -1.63 4.96 17.42
N PHE A 687 -1.61 5.75 18.50
CA PHE A 687 -1.64 5.28 19.88
C PHE A 687 -3.05 4.95 20.39
N GLY A 688 -4.07 5.22 19.57
CA GLY A 688 -5.48 4.96 19.86
C GLY A 688 -6.08 5.98 20.82
N GLY A 689 -7.36 5.80 21.14
CA GLY A 689 -8.11 6.71 22.00
C GLY A 689 -9.03 7.68 21.25
N ASP A 690 -8.89 7.76 19.92
CA ASP A 690 -9.82 8.52 19.10
C ASP A 690 -11.19 7.86 19.04
N LEU A 691 -12.22 8.69 18.91
CA LEU A 691 -13.60 8.28 18.85
C LEU A 691 -14.07 8.17 17.39
N LEU A 692 -14.20 6.95 16.88
CA LEU A 692 -14.86 6.68 15.60
C LEU A 692 -16.37 6.64 15.81
N SER A 693 -17.11 7.40 15.00
CA SER A 693 -18.58 7.34 14.98
C SER A 693 -19.05 6.72 13.67
N VAL A 694 -19.86 5.66 13.77
CA VAL A 694 -20.39 4.90 12.63
C VAL A 694 -21.89 5.05 12.58
N THR A 695 -22.41 5.66 11.52
CA THR A 695 -23.86 5.78 11.30
C THR A 695 -24.34 4.60 10.49
N VAL A 696 -25.36 3.89 11.00
CA VAL A 696 -25.78 2.59 10.49
C VAL A 696 -27.30 2.51 10.44
N PHE A 697 -27.84 2.10 9.29
CA PHE A 697 -29.24 1.75 9.15
C PHE A 697 -29.47 0.27 9.52
N ASN A 698 -30.65 -0.05 10.08
CA ASN A 698 -31.04 -1.40 10.50
C ASN A 698 -30.17 -1.98 11.63
N LEU A 699 -29.91 -1.17 12.66
CA LEU A 699 -29.11 -1.55 13.82
C LEU A 699 -29.93 -2.29 14.88
N GLY A 700 -29.38 -3.40 15.37
CA GLY A 700 -29.94 -4.30 16.39
C GLY A 700 -29.32 -4.10 17.77
N ALA A 701 -29.45 -5.12 18.64
CA ALA A 701 -29.12 -4.98 20.06
C ALA A 701 -27.65 -5.33 20.39
N ASP A 702 -27.06 -6.29 19.68
CA ASP A 702 -25.66 -6.70 19.86
C ASP A 702 -24.81 -6.13 18.72
N VAL A 703 -23.88 -5.22 19.02
CA VAL A 703 -23.14 -4.47 18.00
C VAL A 703 -21.64 -4.65 18.20
N LEU A 704 -20.96 -5.04 17.11
CA LEU A 704 -19.50 -5.13 17.04
C LEU A 704 -19.03 -4.36 15.81
N VAL A 705 -17.94 -3.62 15.93
CA VAL A 705 -17.34 -2.90 14.81
C VAL A 705 -15.91 -3.39 14.60
N ARG A 706 -15.61 -3.81 13.37
CA ARG A 706 -14.31 -4.29 12.94
C ARG A 706 -13.74 -3.40 11.86
N PHE A 707 -12.42 -3.29 11.86
CA PHE A 707 -11.69 -2.58 10.82
C PHE A 707 -10.40 -3.32 10.46
N GLY A 708 -9.96 -3.18 9.21
CA GLY A 708 -8.69 -3.71 8.72
C GLY A 708 -8.82 -4.66 7.53
N PRO A 709 -7.70 -5.21 7.04
CA PRO A 709 -7.71 -6.14 5.91
C PRO A 709 -8.40 -7.46 6.28
N THR A 710 -9.14 -8.02 5.33
CA THR A 710 -9.92 -9.26 5.51
C THR A 710 -9.06 -10.39 6.08
N GLY A 711 -9.43 -10.90 7.26
CA GLY A 711 -8.71 -11.95 7.97
C GLY A 711 -7.69 -11.48 9.03
N MET A 712 -7.36 -10.18 9.08
CA MET A 712 -6.57 -9.56 10.17
C MET A 712 -7.32 -8.37 10.82
N GLU A 713 -8.64 -8.39 10.73
CA GLU A 713 -9.52 -7.34 11.26
C GLU A 713 -9.35 -7.19 12.78
N ARG A 714 -9.35 -5.93 13.26
CA ARG A 714 -9.29 -5.56 14.67
C ARG A 714 -10.64 -5.00 15.11
N ASP A 715 -11.01 -5.29 16.36
CA ASP A 715 -12.23 -4.75 16.95
C ASP A 715 -11.94 -3.35 17.53
N CYS A 716 -12.81 -2.37 17.28
CA CYS A 716 -12.83 -1.15 18.10
C CYS A 716 -13.73 -1.34 19.32
N THR A 717 -13.44 -0.62 20.40
CA THR A 717 -14.19 -0.79 21.66
C THR A 717 -15.47 0.05 21.61
N VAL A 718 -16.62 -0.58 21.37
CA VAL A 718 -17.92 0.11 21.35
C VAL A 718 -18.20 0.74 22.71
N ILE A 719 -18.40 2.05 22.75
CA ILE A 719 -18.65 2.83 23.97
C ILE A 719 -20.14 3.09 24.13
N THR A 720 -20.81 3.56 23.08
CA THR A 720 -22.23 3.90 23.09
C THR A 720 -22.90 3.53 21.77
N VAL A 721 -24.14 3.07 21.88
CA VAL A 721 -25.06 2.88 20.74
C VAL A 721 -26.28 3.74 21.01
N THR A 722 -26.53 4.73 20.14
CA THR A 722 -27.61 5.72 20.31
C THR A 722 -28.34 5.89 18.99
N GLY A 723 -29.59 5.42 18.94
CA GLY A 723 -30.35 5.37 17.69
C GLY A 723 -29.61 4.51 16.65
N ASN A 724 -29.23 5.15 15.54
CA ASN A 724 -28.52 4.55 14.42
C ASN A 724 -26.99 4.77 14.48
N THR A 725 -26.47 5.36 15.54
CA THR A 725 -25.04 5.71 15.64
C THR A 725 -24.31 4.84 16.65
N VAL A 726 -23.19 4.27 16.24
CA VAL A 726 -22.28 3.46 17.05
C VAL A 726 -20.98 4.22 17.24
N ASN A 727 -20.69 4.63 18.47
CA ASN A 727 -19.43 5.28 18.81
C ASN A 727 -18.49 4.24 19.42
N CYS A 728 -17.29 4.11 18.87
CA CYS A 728 -16.27 3.21 19.39
C CYS A 728 -14.91 3.89 19.55
N LEU A 729 -14.18 3.45 20.58
CA LEU A 729 -12.80 3.87 20.82
C LEU A 729 -11.88 3.08 19.89
N MET A 730 -11.11 3.80 19.09
CA MET A 730 -10.10 3.21 18.23
C MET A 730 -8.94 2.68 19.09
N PRO A 731 -8.54 1.41 18.93
CA PRO A 731 -7.36 0.89 19.59
C PRO A 731 -6.10 1.45 18.89
N ALA A 732 -4.95 1.27 19.52
CA ALA A 732 -3.68 1.60 18.87
C ALA A 732 -3.47 0.77 17.59
N GLY A 733 -2.97 1.40 16.54
CA GLY A 733 -2.87 0.83 15.19
C GLY A 733 -1.99 1.68 14.29
N ASN A 734 -1.80 1.21 13.06
CA ASN A 734 -1.03 1.93 12.04
C ASN A 734 -1.66 1.73 10.66
N GLY A 735 -1.23 2.53 9.69
CA GLY A 735 -1.56 2.36 8.27
C GLY A 735 -2.86 3.04 7.85
N ARG A 736 -3.07 3.09 6.54
CA ARG A 736 -4.23 3.71 5.90
C ARG A 736 -5.16 2.66 5.26
N ALA A 737 -6.28 3.15 4.73
CA ALA A 737 -7.17 2.40 3.86
C ALA A 737 -7.87 1.17 4.51
N HIS A 738 -8.06 1.18 5.83
CA HIS A 738 -8.74 0.09 6.54
C HIS A 738 -10.24 0.07 6.20
N GLN A 739 -10.74 -1.07 5.74
CA GLN A 739 -12.18 -1.28 5.54
C GLN A 739 -12.88 -1.45 6.89
N VAL A 740 -14.03 -0.80 7.07
CA VAL A 740 -14.86 -0.90 8.29
C VAL A 740 -16.09 -1.75 8.02
N ARG A 741 -16.41 -2.65 8.95
CA ARG A 741 -17.62 -3.47 8.95
C ARG A 741 -18.30 -3.42 10.31
N VAL A 742 -19.62 -3.38 10.30
CA VAL A 742 -20.44 -3.43 11.50
C VAL A 742 -21.16 -4.76 11.52
N ARG A 743 -21.06 -5.47 12.62
CA ARG A 743 -21.96 -6.57 12.94
C ARG A 743 -23.09 -6.05 13.82
N SER A 744 -24.31 -6.40 13.43
CA SER A 744 -25.51 -6.18 14.21
C SER A 744 -26.20 -7.53 14.43
N ASP A 745 -26.36 -7.92 15.68
CA ASP A 745 -26.78 -9.23 16.15
C ASP A 745 -25.93 -10.36 15.53
N PHE A 746 -26.41 -10.94 14.42
CA PHE A 746 -25.74 -12.04 13.72
C PHE A 746 -25.37 -11.71 12.27
N GLN A 747 -25.54 -10.46 11.83
CA GLN A 747 -25.32 -10.06 10.45
C GLN A 747 -24.24 -8.99 10.34
N TRP A 748 -23.33 -9.19 9.39
CA TRP A 748 -22.32 -8.19 9.04
C TRP A 748 -22.82 -7.28 7.93
N SER A 749 -22.47 -6.01 8.03
CA SER A 749 -22.62 -5.06 6.94
C SER A 749 -21.71 -5.45 5.77
N ARG A 750 -22.04 -4.94 4.59
CA ARG A 750 -21.03 -4.71 3.55
C ARG A 750 -19.92 -3.78 4.08
N PRO A 751 -18.70 -3.86 3.56
CA PRO A 751 -17.65 -2.89 3.89
C PRO A 751 -18.14 -1.46 3.64
N ALA A 752 -17.78 -0.55 4.54
CA ALA A 752 -18.03 0.87 4.35
C ALA A 752 -17.36 1.36 3.05
N ALA A 753 -18.01 2.29 2.35
CA ALA A 753 -17.40 2.95 1.19
C ALA A 753 -16.25 3.88 1.60
N GLN A 754 -16.35 4.50 2.78
CA GLN A 754 -15.27 5.29 3.38
C GLN A 754 -14.25 4.37 4.04
N LEU A 755 -12.97 4.72 3.87
CA LEU A 755 -11.86 4.00 4.48
C LEU A 755 -11.36 4.70 5.73
N LEU A 756 -10.93 3.91 6.70
CA LEU A 756 -10.36 4.38 7.94
C LEU A 756 -8.84 4.47 7.84
N SER A 757 -8.23 5.55 8.31
CA SER A 757 -6.78 5.78 8.21
C SER A 757 -6.22 6.38 9.49
N TYR A 758 -5.13 5.77 9.98
CA TYR A 758 -4.26 6.39 10.98
C TYR A 758 -3.35 7.41 10.30
N ARG A 759 -2.79 8.32 11.11
CA ARG A 759 -1.75 9.24 10.67
C ARG A 759 -0.54 8.46 10.15
N GLU A 760 0.11 8.98 9.11
CA GLU A 760 1.32 8.39 8.54
C GLU A 760 2.53 8.59 9.46
N PRO A 761 3.48 7.63 9.47
CA PRO A 761 4.72 7.79 10.22
C PRO A 761 5.57 8.92 9.64
N VAL A 762 6.19 9.71 10.51
CA VAL A 762 7.05 10.83 10.14
C VAL A 762 8.48 10.52 10.58
N ILE A 763 9.43 10.58 9.66
CA ILE A 763 10.86 10.41 9.98
C ILE A 763 11.37 11.75 10.51
N VAL A 764 11.87 11.76 11.73
CA VAL A 764 12.38 12.97 12.37
C VAL A 764 13.69 13.39 11.69
N PRO A 765 13.82 14.64 11.20
CA PRO A 765 15.07 15.15 10.63
C PRO A 765 16.23 15.12 11.63
N ASP A 766 17.46 15.07 11.12
CA ASP A 766 18.71 15.09 11.88
C ASP A 766 18.80 14.01 12.97
N SER A 767 18.14 12.87 12.74
CA SER A 767 18.07 11.78 13.71
C SER A 767 18.89 10.55 13.31
N LEU A 768 19.39 10.52 12.07
CA LEU A 768 20.19 9.43 11.55
C LEU A 768 21.55 9.31 12.26
N THR A 769 21.83 8.12 12.80
CA THR A 769 23.05 7.82 13.56
C THR A 769 23.44 6.34 13.49
N LEU A 770 24.68 6.03 13.87
CA LEU A 770 25.21 4.66 14.04
C LEU A 770 25.05 4.13 15.46
N ASP A 771 24.78 5.01 16.43
CA ASP A 771 24.56 4.66 17.83
C ASP A 771 23.51 5.59 18.41
N MET A 772 22.45 5.01 18.98
CA MET A 772 21.38 5.73 19.66
C MET A 772 21.86 6.60 20.85
N ALA A 773 23.08 6.39 21.35
CA ALA A 773 23.70 7.23 22.37
C ALA A 773 24.40 8.48 21.84
N LEU A 774 24.52 8.62 20.51
CA LEU A 774 25.11 9.77 19.85
C LEU A 774 24.02 10.69 19.27
N PRO A 775 24.25 12.01 19.18
CA PRO A 775 23.39 12.90 18.42
C PRO A 775 23.28 12.40 16.97
N GLY A 776 22.08 12.49 16.39
CA GLY A 776 21.88 12.25 14.97
C GLY A 776 22.42 13.36 14.09
N GLY A 777 22.26 13.21 12.78
CA GLY A 777 22.52 14.29 11.83
C GLY A 777 21.92 13.99 10.45
N SER A 778 21.78 15.04 9.65
CA SER A 778 21.18 15.01 8.31
C SER A 778 21.96 14.23 7.26
N MET A 779 23.21 13.87 7.51
CA MET A 779 23.98 13.06 6.56
C MET A 779 24.87 12.05 7.29
N LEU A 780 24.78 10.79 6.86
CA LEU A 780 25.62 9.71 7.32
C LEU A 780 26.34 9.05 6.14
N SER A 781 27.66 9.15 6.12
CA SER A 781 28.45 8.42 5.13
C SER A 781 28.81 7.03 5.63
N LEU A 782 28.50 6.01 4.85
CA LEU A 782 28.72 4.61 5.21
C LEU A 782 29.84 4.01 4.36
N SER A 783 30.83 3.40 5.03
CA SER A 783 31.91 2.66 4.38
C SER A 783 32.12 1.28 5.02
N GLY A 784 32.16 0.26 4.15
CA GLY A 784 32.17 -1.15 4.56
C GLY A 784 30.83 -1.64 5.10
N TYR A 785 30.51 -2.92 4.90
CA TYR A 785 29.21 -3.51 5.23
C TYR A 785 29.39 -4.89 5.89
N PRO A 786 28.44 -5.35 6.72
CA PRO A 786 27.15 -4.72 7.06
C PRO A 786 27.25 -3.63 8.14
N VAL A 787 26.34 -2.65 8.09
CA VAL A 787 26.21 -1.58 9.09
C VAL A 787 24.80 -1.57 9.66
N ARG A 788 24.67 -1.30 10.96
CA ARG A 788 23.38 -1.03 11.60
C ARG A 788 23.24 0.47 11.80
N VAL A 789 22.13 1.02 11.32
CA VAL A 789 21.78 2.44 11.42
C VAL A 789 20.54 2.62 12.30
N PHE A 790 20.39 3.80 12.86
CA PHE A 790 19.28 4.22 13.73
C PHE A 790 18.76 5.57 13.26
N PHE A 791 17.45 5.77 13.29
CA PHE A 791 16.82 7.07 13.06
C PHE A 791 15.52 7.15 13.87
N GLN A 792 15.08 8.35 14.20
CA GLN A 792 13.84 8.55 14.95
C GLN A 792 12.62 8.61 14.03
N VAL A 793 11.49 8.14 14.56
CA VAL A 793 10.21 8.13 13.86
C VAL A 793 9.09 8.53 14.82
N GLU A 794 8.21 9.40 14.36
CA GLU A 794 6.97 9.77 15.03
C GLU A 794 5.77 9.06 14.40
N ASP A 795 4.64 9.07 15.10
CA ASP A 795 3.38 8.49 14.61
C ASP A 795 3.46 7.01 14.19
N LEU A 796 4.35 6.26 14.83
CA LEU A 796 4.49 4.82 14.64
C LEU A 796 4.21 4.06 15.93
N HIS A 797 3.07 3.37 15.96
CA HIS A 797 2.76 2.38 16.99
C HIS A 797 3.51 1.06 16.73
N LEU A 798 3.71 0.26 17.79
CA LEU A 798 4.47 -1.01 17.88
C LEU A 798 4.68 -1.78 16.56
N LEU A 799 5.84 -2.44 16.40
CA LEU A 799 6.09 -3.33 15.26
C LEU A 799 5.12 -4.51 15.25
N ASP A 800 4.28 -4.56 14.22
CA ASP A 800 3.71 -5.79 13.67
C ASP A 800 4.58 -6.23 12.47
N ASP A 801 4.39 -7.44 11.94
CA ASP A 801 5.12 -7.99 10.78
C ASP A 801 4.90 -7.16 9.48
N SER A 802 4.07 -6.12 9.52
CA SER A 802 3.69 -5.24 8.41
C SER A 802 4.50 -3.95 8.28
N VAL A 803 5.44 -3.67 9.20
CA VAL A 803 6.30 -2.48 9.12
C VAL A 803 7.53 -2.77 8.26
N GLY A 804 7.63 -2.10 7.12
CA GLY A 804 8.79 -2.12 6.24
C GLY A 804 9.65 -0.88 6.43
N VAL A 805 10.97 -1.05 6.39
CA VAL A 805 11.93 0.07 6.30
C VAL A 805 12.70 -0.11 5.01
N PHE A 806 12.73 0.93 4.18
CA PHE A 806 13.36 0.90 2.87
C PHE A 806 14.34 2.06 2.72
N LEU A 807 15.33 1.84 1.86
CA LEU A 807 16.28 2.83 1.37
C LEU A 807 15.89 3.19 -0.04
N THR A 808 15.75 4.47 -0.36
CA THR A 808 15.47 4.92 -1.72
C THR A 808 16.36 6.08 -2.14
N ASP A 809 16.94 5.99 -3.34
CA ASP A 809 17.67 7.08 -4.01
C ASP A 809 16.82 7.74 -5.11
N GLY A 810 15.52 7.38 -5.20
CA GLY A 810 14.60 7.74 -6.27
C GLY A 810 14.38 6.58 -7.25
N PRO A 811 15.36 6.25 -8.13
CA PRO A 811 15.25 5.15 -9.07
C PRO A 811 15.18 3.76 -8.41
N HIS A 812 15.85 3.57 -7.28
CA HIS A 812 15.92 2.31 -6.56
C HIS A 812 15.19 2.41 -5.22
N THR A 813 14.58 1.31 -4.79
CA THR A 813 14.00 1.18 -3.45
C THR A 813 14.29 -0.22 -2.91
N GLU A 814 15.11 -0.30 -1.87
CA GLU A 814 15.62 -1.55 -1.34
C GLU A 814 15.24 -1.75 0.13
N PRO A 815 14.78 -2.95 0.53
CA PRO A 815 14.39 -3.20 1.90
C PRO A 815 15.63 -3.20 2.81
N CYS A 816 15.54 -2.44 3.90
CA CYS A 816 16.51 -2.50 4.98
C CYS A 816 16.26 -3.75 5.83
N ALA A 817 17.32 -4.49 6.14
CA ALA A 817 17.17 -5.83 6.68
C ALA A 817 16.94 -5.85 8.20
N SER A 818 15.97 -6.65 8.65
CA SER A 818 15.64 -6.85 10.07
C SER A 818 15.37 -5.53 10.82
N PRO A 819 14.36 -4.74 10.40
CA PRO A 819 13.99 -3.52 11.10
C PRO A 819 13.55 -3.81 12.53
N GLN A 820 13.96 -2.97 13.48
CA GLN A 820 13.67 -3.08 14.91
C GLN A 820 13.33 -1.69 15.46
N LEU A 821 12.19 -1.57 16.15
CA LEU A 821 11.75 -0.38 16.86
C LEU A 821 12.22 -0.48 18.31
N THR A 822 12.96 0.51 18.76
CA THR A 822 13.42 0.66 20.14
C THR A 822 12.85 1.95 20.71
N ILE A 823 12.42 1.93 21.95
CA ILE A 823 11.96 3.13 22.67
C ILE A 823 13.02 3.44 23.71
N ASP A 824 13.51 4.67 23.72
CA ASP A 824 14.52 5.11 24.68
C ASP A 824 13.89 5.45 26.06
N ALA A 825 14.72 5.91 27.01
CA ALA A 825 14.26 6.28 28.35
C ALA A 825 13.38 7.54 28.40
N PHE A 826 13.35 8.32 27.31
CA PHE A 826 12.59 9.57 27.16
C PHE A 826 11.30 9.37 26.34
N SER A 827 11.02 8.13 25.92
CA SER A 827 9.89 7.76 25.05
C SER A 827 10.07 8.11 23.57
N ASN A 828 11.28 8.48 23.14
CA ASN A 828 11.58 8.65 21.72
C ASN A 828 11.64 7.28 21.05
N ARG A 829 11.11 7.21 19.84
CA ARG A 829 11.01 5.98 19.04
C ARG A 829 12.10 5.97 18.00
N PHE A 830 12.97 4.96 18.06
CA PHE A 830 14.04 4.75 17.08
C PHE A 830 13.78 3.50 16.26
N LEU A 831 13.75 3.64 14.95
CA LEU A 831 13.88 2.50 14.03
C LEU A 831 15.35 2.22 13.78
N SER A 832 15.70 0.94 13.71
CA SER A 832 17.04 0.49 13.34
C SER A 832 16.96 -0.68 12.38
N CYS A 833 17.89 -0.77 11.45
CA CYS A 833 17.94 -1.86 10.48
C CYS A 833 19.37 -2.07 9.96
N TRP A 834 19.62 -3.19 9.30
CA TRP A 834 20.92 -3.53 8.72
C TRP A 834 20.97 -3.19 7.23
N ILE A 835 22.07 -2.53 6.84
CA ILE A 835 22.45 -2.27 5.47
C ILE A 835 23.61 -3.21 5.12
N PHE A 836 23.42 -4.04 4.10
CA PHE A 836 24.39 -5.09 3.71
C PHE A 836 25.29 -4.72 2.53
N GLY A 837 24.95 -3.64 1.82
CA GLY A 837 25.70 -3.16 0.67
C GLY A 837 25.07 -1.90 0.11
N ASN A 838 25.70 -1.39 -0.95
CA ASN A 838 25.26 -0.24 -1.73
C ASN A 838 24.84 -0.65 -3.15
N LEU A 839 24.46 -1.91 -3.34
CA LEU A 839 23.93 -2.38 -4.62
C LEU A 839 22.43 -2.60 -4.47
N ALA A 840 21.68 -2.09 -5.43
CA ALA A 840 20.29 -2.45 -5.61
C ALA A 840 20.17 -3.93 -6.02
N SER A 841 18.96 -4.47 -5.93
CA SER A 841 18.63 -5.86 -6.22
C SER A 841 18.94 -6.26 -7.68
N ASN A 842 18.94 -5.30 -8.59
CA ASN A 842 19.36 -5.44 -10.00
C ASN A 842 20.90 -5.47 -10.18
N GLY A 843 21.67 -5.22 -9.12
CA GLY A 843 23.14 -5.20 -9.12
C GLY A 843 23.77 -3.84 -9.44
N GLU A 844 22.97 -2.79 -9.64
CA GLU A 844 23.46 -1.42 -9.85
C GLU A 844 23.82 -0.73 -8.53
N PRO A 845 24.82 0.16 -8.53
CA PRO A 845 25.16 0.94 -7.33
C PRO A 845 24.07 1.95 -7.02
N MET A 846 23.59 1.93 -5.77
CA MET A 846 22.69 2.94 -5.25
C MET A 846 23.42 4.27 -5.07
N GLY A 847 22.75 5.36 -5.44
CA GLY A 847 23.16 6.72 -5.14
C GLY A 847 22.92 7.09 -3.67
N ASP A 848 22.90 8.39 -3.39
CA ASP A 848 22.56 8.89 -2.06
C ASP A 848 21.11 8.53 -1.71
N ALA A 849 20.94 7.79 -0.63
CA ALA A 849 19.65 7.19 -0.27
C ALA A 849 19.03 7.86 0.95
N ARG A 850 17.70 7.83 1.02
CA ARG A 850 16.87 8.28 2.14
C ARG A 850 16.07 7.12 2.70
N PHE A 851 15.66 7.23 3.95
CA PHE A 851 14.75 6.23 4.52
C PHE A 851 13.30 6.49 4.13
N LEU A 852 12.58 5.39 3.93
CA LEU A 852 11.14 5.32 3.76
C LEU A 852 10.61 4.28 4.75
N VAL A 853 9.54 4.57 5.47
CA VAL A 853 8.89 3.65 6.39
C VAL A 853 7.51 3.34 5.85
N THR A 854 7.22 2.07 5.58
CA THR A 854 5.89 1.63 5.15
C THR A 854 5.19 0.86 6.25
N VAL A 855 3.88 1.03 6.37
CA VAL A 855 3.04 0.29 7.30
C VAL A 855 1.72 -0.03 6.65
N HIS A 856 1.48 -1.32 6.35
CA HIS A 856 0.34 -1.76 5.55
C HIS A 856 0.25 -1.03 4.20
N GLU A 857 -0.89 -0.40 3.88
CA GLU A 857 -1.10 0.39 2.65
C GLU A 857 -0.62 1.85 2.76
N GLY A 858 -0.03 2.25 3.90
CA GLY A 858 0.54 3.58 4.11
C GLY A 858 2.06 3.61 3.99
N SER A 859 2.61 4.76 3.58
CA SER A 859 4.05 5.02 3.54
C SER A 859 4.33 6.40 4.14
N SER A 860 5.41 6.53 4.88
CA SER A 860 6.01 7.85 5.12
C SER A 860 6.43 8.45 3.77
N GLY A 861 6.61 9.77 3.71
CA GLY A 861 7.49 10.33 2.68
C GLY A 861 8.96 9.90 2.90
N PRO A 862 9.84 10.05 1.90
CA PRO A 862 11.28 9.93 2.13
C PRO A 862 11.73 10.93 3.20
N GLY A 863 12.52 10.46 4.17
CA GLY A 863 13.07 11.32 5.22
C GLY A 863 14.02 12.38 4.68
N ALA A 864 14.28 13.40 5.51
CA ALA A 864 15.23 14.49 5.19
C ALA A 864 16.69 14.01 5.23
N ASP A 865 16.99 12.99 6.05
CA ASP A 865 18.35 12.51 6.29
C ASP A 865 18.88 11.66 5.12
N LEU A 866 20.16 11.87 4.78
CA LEU A 866 20.83 11.28 3.63
C LEU A 866 21.86 10.23 4.06
N ILE A 867 21.85 9.08 3.39
CA ILE A 867 22.93 8.10 3.44
C ILE A 867 23.78 8.25 2.19
N HIS A 868 25.06 8.54 2.39
CA HIS A 868 26.05 8.54 1.32
C HIS A 868 26.86 7.23 1.38
N PHE A 869 26.82 6.42 0.32
CA PHE A 869 27.57 5.16 0.27
C PHE A 869 29.02 5.39 -0.22
N GLY A 870 29.96 5.53 0.71
CA GLY A 870 31.38 5.73 0.42
C GLY A 870 32.12 4.43 0.08
N ALA A 871 33.21 4.53 -0.69
CA ALA A 871 34.09 3.38 -0.93
C ALA A 871 34.97 3.10 0.30
N VAL A 872 35.49 1.87 0.38
CA VAL A 872 36.49 1.52 1.40
C VAL A 872 37.83 2.15 1.02
N PRO A 873 38.43 3.03 1.86
CA PRO A 873 39.73 3.61 1.58
C PRO A 873 40.82 2.52 1.47
N GLY A 874 41.44 2.42 0.30
CA GLY A 874 42.39 1.35 -0.01
C GLY A 874 43.79 1.80 -0.43
N ASN A 875 43.92 3.00 -1.01
CA ASN A 875 45.19 3.53 -1.50
C ASN A 875 45.62 4.74 -0.67
N PHE A 876 46.73 4.59 0.04
CA PHE A 876 47.26 5.64 0.90
C PHE A 876 48.58 6.17 0.38
N ALA A 877 48.76 7.48 0.45
CA ALA A 877 50.06 8.11 0.39
C ALA A 877 50.31 8.93 1.67
N LEU A 878 51.52 8.78 2.21
CA LEU A 878 51.96 9.40 3.46
C LEU A 878 53.03 10.45 3.18
N SER A 879 52.94 11.59 3.86
CA SER A 879 53.97 12.63 3.85
C SER A 879 54.07 13.32 5.21
N GLY A 880 55.27 13.76 5.60
CA GLY A 880 55.47 14.59 6.80
C GLY A 880 56.80 14.41 7.51
N CYS A 881 57.55 13.35 7.21
CA CYS A 881 58.91 13.11 7.71
C CYS A 881 59.91 13.15 6.54
N VAL A 882 60.68 12.08 6.32
CA VAL A 882 61.50 11.89 5.13
C VAL A 882 60.70 11.08 4.12
N ASP A 883 60.22 11.74 3.08
CA ASP A 883 59.32 11.15 2.09
C ASP A 883 60.09 10.35 1.02
N ASP A 884 59.57 9.16 0.68
CA ASP A 884 60.03 8.28 -0.41
C ASP A 884 58.83 7.76 -1.20
N GLY A 885 58.46 8.49 -2.25
CA GLY A 885 57.25 8.21 -3.04
C GLY A 885 55.98 8.39 -2.20
N ASN A 886 55.16 7.35 -2.11
CA ASN A 886 53.91 7.34 -1.34
C ASN A 886 54.13 6.98 0.15
N ASN A 887 55.39 6.79 0.59
CA ASN A 887 55.71 6.47 1.97
C ASN A 887 56.49 7.62 2.62
N THR A 888 56.45 7.67 3.94
CA THR A 888 57.30 8.57 4.73
C THR A 888 57.97 7.77 5.85
N GLY A 889 59.15 8.21 6.28
CA GLY A 889 59.94 7.51 7.29
C GLY A 889 60.93 8.41 8.01
N GLN A 890 61.76 7.81 8.86
CA GLN A 890 62.71 8.52 9.72
C GLN A 890 62.07 9.60 10.60
N CYS A 891 60.85 9.35 11.09
CA CYS A 891 60.15 10.29 11.95
C CYS A 891 60.84 10.42 13.32
N PRO A 892 60.86 11.62 13.94
CA PRO A 892 61.39 11.81 15.28
C PRO A 892 60.75 10.86 16.29
N THR A 893 61.58 10.19 17.10
CA THR A 893 61.05 9.25 18.11
C THR A 893 60.22 9.92 19.20
N GLU A 894 60.39 11.23 19.42
CA GLU A 894 59.63 12.06 20.36
C GLU A 894 58.15 12.21 19.98
N GLY A 895 57.80 11.91 18.72
CA GLY A 895 56.45 12.14 18.19
C GLY A 895 56.19 13.62 17.91
N GLY A 896 54.91 13.99 17.79
CA GLY A 896 54.46 15.37 17.55
C GLY A 896 54.71 15.89 16.13
N THR A 897 55.19 15.04 15.22
CA THR A 897 55.32 15.38 13.80
C THR A 897 53.97 15.23 13.12
N LEU A 898 53.53 16.26 12.40
CA LEU A 898 52.29 16.26 11.64
C LEU A 898 52.46 15.41 10.38
N ILE A 899 51.67 14.35 10.25
CA ILE A 899 51.62 13.49 9.07
C ILE A 899 50.36 13.80 8.29
N SER A 900 50.49 13.92 6.98
CA SER A 900 49.39 13.98 6.03
C SER A 900 49.21 12.60 5.42
N LEU A 901 47.99 12.08 5.50
CA LEU A 901 47.55 10.86 4.83
C LEU A 901 46.57 11.28 3.73
N THR A 902 46.98 11.09 2.48
CA THR A 902 46.14 11.30 1.30
C THR A 902 45.59 9.97 0.80
N GLY A 903 44.34 9.97 0.39
CA GLY A 903 43.61 8.80 -0.10
C GLY A 903 42.28 9.24 -0.66
N ASP A 904 41.31 8.34 -0.66
CA ASP A 904 39.94 8.58 -1.12
C ASP A 904 38.96 8.25 0.01
N ASP A 905 37.81 8.93 0.04
CA ASP A 905 36.66 8.68 0.91
C ASP A 905 36.94 8.61 2.43
N PHE A 906 37.83 9.47 2.94
CA PHE A 906 37.98 9.66 4.38
C PHE A 906 36.75 10.32 4.99
N GLN A 907 36.24 9.71 6.06
CA GLN A 907 35.06 10.15 6.80
C GLN A 907 35.42 10.55 8.24
N PRO A 908 34.70 11.50 8.85
CA PRO A 908 35.00 12.00 10.19
C PRO A 908 34.71 10.97 11.29
N SER A 909 33.85 9.99 11.02
CA SER A 909 33.44 8.90 11.91
C SER A 909 34.49 7.78 12.05
N MET A 910 35.46 7.71 11.13
CA MET A 910 36.52 6.70 11.14
C MET A 910 37.45 6.83 12.36
N GLN A 911 38.14 5.73 12.71
CA GLN A 911 39.25 5.77 13.68
C GLN A 911 40.58 5.46 13.02
N LEU A 912 41.61 6.27 13.32
CA LEU A 912 42.99 6.00 12.94
C LEU A 912 43.73 5.26 14.05
N LEU A 913 44.26 4.08 13.74
CA LEU A 913 45.10 3.29 14.64
C LEU A 913 46.57 3.42 14.23
N VAL A 914 47.43 3.72 15.20
CA VAL A 914 48.89 3.63 15.08
C VAL A 914 49.38 2.53 16.02
N ASN A 915 49.91 1.43 15.48
CA ASN A 915 50.24 0.21 16.23
C ASN A 915 49.06 -0.34 17.06
N GLY A 916 47.83 -0.21 16.54
CA GLY A 916 46.61 -0.65 17.21
C GLY A 916 46.13 0.29 18.32
N ILE A 917 46.76 1.45 18.51
CA ILE A 917 46.32 2.47 19.46
C ILE A 917 45.59 3.58 18.69
N PRO A 918 44.36 3.96 19.08
CA PRO A 918 43.64 5.08 18.46
C PRO A 918 44.39 6.41 18.64
N VAL A 919 44.54 7.15 17.54
CA VAL A 919 45.15 8.48 17.49
C VAL A 919 44.15 9.46 16.87
N PRO A 920 43.93 10.64 17.49
CA PRO A 920 43.05 11.65 16.90
C PRO A 920 43.66 12.21 15.60
N PHE A 921 42.79 12.53 14.65
CA PHE A 921 43.16 13.18 13.40
C PHE A 921 42.23 14.36 13.09
N GLU A 922 42.70 15.24 12.22
CA GLU A 922 41.97 16.32 11.59
C GLU A 922 41.62 15.88 10.17
N LEU A 923 40.32 15.81 9.85
CA LEU A 923 39.86 15.59 8.48
C LEU A 923 39.90 16.93 7.73
N VAL A 924 40.76 17.05 6.72
CA VAL A 924 40.90 18.28 5.92
C VAL A 924 39.96 18.25 4.72
N SER A 925 39.75 17.07 4.14
CA SER A 925 38.78 16.79 3.06
C SER A 925 38.59 15.27 2.95
N ALA A 926 37.62 14.81 2.15
CA ALA A 926 37.46 13.38 1.84
C ALA A 926 38.72 12.72 1.28
N GLY A 927 39.66 13.49 0.70
CA GLY A 927 40.94 12.95 0.19
C GLY A 927 42.17 13.19 1.08
N LEU A 928 42.03 13.87 2.22
CA LEU A 928 43.17 14.24 3.07
C LEU A 928 42.78 14.29 4.55
N LEU A 929 43.47 13.50 5.36
CA LEU A 929 43.47 13.64 6.81
C LEU A 929 44.88 13.90 7.35
N ARG A 930 44.96 14.51 8.53
CA ARG A 930 46.21 14.86 9.21
C ARG A 930 46.21 14.41 10.66
N PHE A 931 47.32 13.89 11.14
CA PHE A 931 47.44 13.47 12.53
C PHE A 931 48.84 13.69 13.06
N LEU A 932 48.98 13.76 14.39
CA LEU A 932 50.29 13.84 15.03
C LEU A 932 50.81 12.45 15.32
N MET A 933 52.00 12.12 14.83
CA MET A 933 52.65 10.86 15.16
C MET A 933 52.90 10.76 16.67
N PRO A 934 52.49 9.66 17.32
CA PRO A 934 52.81 9.45 18.73
C PRO A 934 54.31 9.21 18.93
N ALA A 935 54.78 9.28 20.18
CA ALA A 935 56.16 8.92 20.51
C ALA A 935 56.37 7.41 20.32
N GLY A 936 57.50 7.00 19.72
CA GLY A 936 57.75 5.59 19.39
C GLY A 936 59.17 5.29 18.93
N SER A 937 59.43 4.04 18.55
CA SER A 937 60.68 3.61 17.93
C SER A 937 60.40 2.45 16.96
N GLY A 938 61.28 2.24 15.96
CA GLY A 938 61.10 1.16 15.00
C GLY A 938 60.09 1.49 13.88
N ALA A 939 59.32 0.50 13.45
CA ALA A 939 58.22 0.68 12.50
C ALA A 939 56.88 0.77 13.24
N ALA A 940 55.98 1.59 12.73
CA ALA A 940 54.59 1.67 13.17
C ALA A 940 53.63 1.30 12.04
N LEU A 941 52.64 0.48 12.36
CA LEU A 941 51.55 0.10 11.46
C LEU A 941 50.42 1.13 11.57
N LEU A 942 49.98 1.66 10.45
CA LEU A 942 48.80 2.51 10.33
C LEU A 942 47.64 1.70 9.76
N GLN A 943 46.46 1.89 10.33
CA GLN A 943 45.22 1.26 9.90
C GLN A 943 44.03 2.18 10.22
N LEU A 944 43.09 2.32 9.28
CA LEU A 944 41.80 2.94 9.55
C LEU A 944 40.79 1.87 9.93
N VAL A 945 39.96 2.17 10.91
CA VAL A 945 38.75 1.41 11.26
C VAL A 945 37.56 2.22 10.73
N LEU A 946 36.78 1.59 9.87
CA LEU A 946 35.57 2.15 9.28
C LEU A 946 34.37 2.00 10.23
N ASP A 947 33.27 2.63 9.88
CA ASP A 947 32.03 2.66 10.67
C ASP A 947 31.38 1.30 10.85
N SER A 948 31.57 0.40 9.88
CA SER A 948 31.21 -1.02 9.97
C SER A 948 32.06 -1.83 10.97
N GLY A 949 33.11 -1.23 11.53
CA GLY A 949 34.18 -1.94 12.22
C GLY A 949 35.12 -2.69 11.28
N ALA A 950 34.91 -2.60 9.96
CA ALA A 950 35.83 -3.14 8.97
C ALA A 950 37.17 -2.40 9.01
N LEU A 951 38.24 -3.10 8.69
CA LEU A 951 39.59 -2.54 8.67
C LEU A 951 39.97 -2.18 7.23
N SER A 952 40.56 -1.00 7.05
CA SER A 952 41.14 -0.58 5.78
C SER A 952 42.39 -1.40 5.43
N ALA A 953 42.97 -1.13 4.25
CA ALA A 953 44.34 -1.50 3.97
C ALA A 953 45.30 -0.97 5.07
N THR A 954 46.46 -1.60 5.23
CA THR A 954 47.47 -1.14 6.19
C THR A 954 48.66 -0.55 5.48
N THR A 955 49.28 0.45 6.08
CA THR A 955 50.56 1.02 5.63
C THR A 955 51.53 1.15 6.82
N THR A 956 52.82 1.35 6.54
CA THR A 956 53.85 1.40 7.58
C THR A 956 54.66 2.69 7.50
N ILE A 957 54.89 3.30 8.65
CA ILE A 957 55.77 4.46 8.84
C ILE A 957 56.94 4.06 9.76
N THR A 958 58.12 4.64 9.57
CA THR A 958 59.30 4.31 10.39
C THR A 958 59.80 5.51 11.17
N TYR A 959 60.20 5.28 12.43
CA TYR A 959 60.93 6.27 13.23
C TYR A 959 62.42 6.26 12.86
N ALA A 960 63.10 7.36 13.14
CA ALA A 960 64.53 7.53 12.94
C ALA A 960 65.35 6.50 13.73
N ALA A 961 66.49 6.09 13.16
CA ALA A 961 67.42 5.16 13.80
C ALA A 961 68.16 5.85 14.95
N PRO A 962 68.44 5.15 16.06
CA PRO A 962 69.14 5.74 17.19
C PRO A 962 70.55 6.19 16.79
N PHE A 963 71.03 7.31 17.34
CA PHE A 963 72.42 7.70 17.21
C PHE A 963 73.02 8.05 18.57
N VAL A 964 74.30 7.76 18.75
CA VAL A 964 75.02 8.05 20.00
C VAL A 964 75.95 9.23 19.77
N SER A 965 75.75 10.31 20.52
CA SER A 965 76.61 11.49 20.48
C SER A 965 77.77 11.40 21.46
N SER A 966 77.58 10.79 22.63
CA SER A 966 78.65 10.61 23.62
C SER A 966 78.41 9.46 24.58
N VAL A 967 79.47 8.80 25.03
CA VAL A 967 79.43 7.80 26.11
C VAL A 967 80.35 8.25 27.25
N GLY A 968 79.78 8.39 28.45
CA GLY A 968 80.49 8.78 29.66
C GLY A 968 80.29 7.79 30.82
N GLY A 969 81.09 7.90 31.86
CA GLY A 969 80.94 7.10 33.09
C GLY A 969 82.24 6.58 33.72
N CYS A 970 83.37 6.71 33.02
CA CYS A 970 84.69 6.32 33.51
C CYS A 970 85.61 7.56 33.59
N LEU A 971 86.67 7.62 32.78
CA LEU A 971 87.44 8.83 32.53
C LEU A 971 87.07 9.39 31.15
N ASP A 972 86.20 10.38 31.15
CA ASP A 972 85.60 10.94 29.93
C ASP A 972 86.57 11.90 29.23
N THR A 973 86.72 11.78 27.91
CA THR A 973 87.56 12.63 27.06
C THR A 973 86.79 12.99 25.79
N GLY A 974 86.15 14.15 25.79
CA GLY A 974 85.22 14.51 24.71
C GLY A 974 84.02 13.57 24.71
N ASP A 975 83.72 12.97 23.55
CA ASP A 975 82.54 12.12 23.35
C ASP A 975 82.77 10.63 23.70
N THR A 976 83.99 10.27 24.14
CA THR A 976 84.37 8.90 24.51
C THR A 976 84.77 8.81 25.97
N THR A 977 84.75 7.58 26.52
CA THR A 977 85.21 7.31 27.88
C THR A 977 86.27 6.21 27.88
N HIS A 978 87.29 6.37 28.73
CA HIS A 978 88.43 5.47 28.82
C HIS A 978 88.73 5.07 30.27
N GLY A 979 89.60 4.08 30.45
CA GLY A 979 90.00 3.63 31.79
C GLY A 979 88.87 2.95 32.57
N CYS A 980 87.92 2.32 31.88
CA CYS A 980 86.80 1.63 32.50
C CYS A 980 87.22 0.32 33.22
N PRO A 981 86.65 -0.02 34.40
CA PRO A 981 87.04 -1.22 35.14
C PRO A 981 86.77 -2.52 34.36
N LEU A 982 87.77 -3.43 34.31
CA LEU A 982 87.65 -4.73 33.66
C LEU A 982 86.48 -5.60 34.18
N PRO A 983 86.15 -5.63 35.50
CA PRO A 983 84.98 -6.35 35.99
C PRO A 983 83.63 -5.73 35.59
N GLY A 984 83.62 -4.54 34.97
CA GLY A 984 82.42 -3.75 34.73
C GLY A 984 81.85 -3.14 36.02
N GLY A 985 80.53 -2.94 36.05
CA GLY A 985 79.78 -2.52 37.23
C GLY A 985 79.67 -1.01 37.45
N VAL A 986 80.22 -0.20 36.54
CA VAL A 986 80.07 1.26 36.56
C VAL A 986 78.89 1.67 35.70
N TRP A 987 78.15 2.70 36.13
CA TRP A 987 77.08 3.29 35.35
C TRP A 987 77.64 4.09 34.18
N LEU A 988 77.32 3.66 32.97
CA LEU A 988 77.48 4.47 31.77
C LEU A 988 76.30 5.44 31.64
N THR A 989 76.60 6.63 31.15
CA THR A 989 75.63 7.60 30.64
C THR A 989 75.85 7.74 29.14
N ILE A 990 74.82 7.46 28.36
CA ILE A 990 74.87 7.43 26.90
C ILE A 990 73.94 8.54 26.43
N ARG A 991 74.49 9.55 25.78
CA ARG A 991 73.73 10.66 25.19
C ARG A 991 73.70 10.51 23.68
N GLY A 992 72.63 10.97 23.07
CA GLY A 992 72.39 10.88 21.65
C GLY A 992 70.98 11.34 21.31
N GLY A 993 70.36 10.69 20.34
CA GLY A 993 68.97 10.93 19.96
C GLY A 993 68.35 9.69 19.35
N ASP A 994 67.04 9.73 19.15
CA ASP A 994 66.24 8.66 18.56
C ASP A 994 66.29 7.32 19.32
N PHE A 995 66.47 7.38 20.64
CA PHE A 995 66.45 6.19 21.50
C PHE A 995 65.05 5.63 21.75
N GLY A 996 64.00 6.36 21.38
CA GLY A 996 62.62 5.98 21.68
C GLY A 996 62.21 6.28 23.12
N PRO A 997 60.91 6.15 23.43
CA PRO A 997 60.37 6.48 24.75
C PRO A 997 60.75 5.45 25.83
N SER A 998 60.99 4.19 25.44
CA SER A 998 61.43 3.12 26.33
C SER A 998 61.96 1.92 25.54
N GLY A 999 62.53 0.93 26.24
CA GLY A 999 62.82 -0.40 25.68
C GLY A 999 64.11 -0.49 24.85
N ALA A 1000 64.94 0.56 24.83
CA ALA A 1000 66.23 0.51 24.17
C ALA A 1000 67.17 -0.51 24.84
N GLN A 1001 68.00 -1.15 24.03
CA GLN A 1001 69.08 -2.04 24.48
C GLN A 1001 70.43 -1.39 24.17
N VAL A 1002 71.44 -1.71 24.98
CA VAL A 1002 72.80 -1.23 24.77
C VAL A 1002 73.74 -2.42 24.74
N LEU A 1003 74.57 -2.52 23.71
CA LEU A 1003 75.63 -3.52 23.59
C LEU A 1003 77.00 -2.85 23.73
N VAL A 1004 77.87 -3.42 24.55
CA VAL A 1004 79.28 -3.02 24.69
C VAL A 1004 80.15 -4.19 24.24
N GLY A 1005 80.84 -4.04 23.11
CA GLY A 1005 81.67 -5.11 22.55
C GLY A 1005 80.89 -6.38 22.20
N GLY A 1006 79.59 -6.24 21.89
CA GLY A 1006 78.66 -7.35 21.67
C GLY A 1006 78.04 -7.95 22.95
N SER A 1007 78.46 -7.50 24.14
CA SER A 1007 77.86 -7.94 25.42
C SER A 1007 76.76 -6.99 25.87
N PRO A 1008 75.61 -7.47 26.36
CA PRO A 1008 74.51 -6.62 26.78
C PRO A 1008 74.85 -5.82 28.05
N CYS A 1009 74.62 -4.51 27.99
CA CYS A 1009 74.62 -3.64 29.16
C CYS A 1009 73.36 -3.94 29.99
N THR A 1010 73.52 -4.12 31.30
CA THR A 1010 72.38 -4.48 32.17
C THR A 1010 71.76 -3.25 32.82
N GLY A 1011 70.46 -3.30 33.12
CA GLY A 1011 69.76 -2.19 33.78
C GLY A 1011 69.69 -0.93 32.92
N VAL A 1012 69.46 -1.07 31.61
CA VAL A 1012 69.22 0.07 30.73
C VAL A 1012 67.99 0.82 31.22
N THR A 1013 68.16 2.11 31.47
CA THR A 1013 67.12 3.02 31.96
C THR A 1013 67.16 4.29 31.11
N HIS A 1014 66.00 4.72 30.65
CA HIS A 1014 65.85 6.01 29.96
C HIS A 1014 65.82 7.13 31.00
N ASP A 1015 66.38 8.29 30.66
CA ASP A 1015 66.23 9.47 31.50
C ASP A 1015 64.76 9.90 31.58
N ALA A 1016 64.31 10.33 32.77
CA ALA A 1016 62.91 10.66 32.99
C ALA A 1016 62.46 11.94 32.29
N THR A 1017 63.39 12.83 31.93
CA THR A 1017 63.13 14.12 31.29
C THR A 1017 63.50 14.15 29.81
N THR A 1018 64.49 13.35 29.40
CA THR A 1018 64.92 13.23 28.00
C THR A 1018 65.04 11.76 27.57
N PRO A 1019 63.94 10.98 27.61
CA PRO A 1019 64.00 9.53 27.36
C PRO A 1019 64.47 9.17 25.94
N HIS A 1020 64.28 10.07 24.97
CA HIS A 1020 64.67 9.88 23.58
C HIS A 1020 66.16 10.16 23.30
N ALA A 1021 66.88 10.76 24.27
CA ALA A 1021 68.22 11.29 24.05
C ALA A 1021 69.24 10.86 25.11
N GLU A 1022 68.81 10.29 26.25
CA GLU A 1022 69.71 9.87 27.32
C GLU A 1022 69.33 8.51 27.91
N LEU A 1023 70.31 7.60 27.93
CA LEU A 1023 70.21 6.27 28.55
C LEU A 1023 71.28 6.11 29.63
N ARG A 1024 70.99 5.28 30.62
CA ARG A 1024 71.96 4.83 31.62
C ARG A 1024 71.93 3.31 31.74
N CYS A 1025 73.09 2.69 31.81
CA CYS A 1025 73.21 1.23 31.95
C CYS A 1025 74.49 0.83 32.68
N LEU A 1026 74.53 -0.39 33.22
CA LEU A 1026 75.68 -0.93 33.94
C LEU A 1026 76.65 -1.61 32.97
N LEU A 1027 77.87 -1.07 32.88
CA LEU A 1027 78.96 -1.60 32.04
C LEU A 1027 79.18 -3.10 32.33
N PRO A 1028 79.10 -4.00 31.33
CA PRO A 1028 79.45 -5.41 31.52
C PRO A 1028 80.95 -5.59 31.77
N ALA A 1029 81.35 -6.77 32.27
CA ALA A 1029 82.76 -7.13 32.32
C ALA A 1029 83.33 -7.26 30.91
N GLY A 1030 84.55 -6.78 30.68
CA GLY A 1030 85.19 -6.80 29.37
C GLY A 1030 86.61 -6.27 29.40
N ASP A 1031 87.28 -6.28 28.25
CA ASP A 1031 88.62 -5.78 28.04
C ASP A 1031 88.78 -5.13 26.64
N GLY A 1032 89.91 -4.46 26.41
CA GLY A 1032 90.24 -3.85 25.12
C GLY A 1032 90.08 -2.32 25.04
N LEU A 1033 90.66 -1.77 23.99
CA LEU A 1033 90.59 -0.34 23.62
C LEU A 1033 89.58 -0.16 22.48
N GLU A 1034 88.94 1.00 22.41
CA GLU A 1034 87.95 1.36 21.37
C GLU A 1034 86.85 0.29 21.16
N VAL A 1035 86.35 -0.27 22.26
CA VAL A 1035 85.25 -1.23 22.27
C VAL A 1035 83.96 -0.52 21.79
N PRO A 1036 83.23 -1.09 20.81
CA PRO A 1036 82.05 -0.46 20.25
C PRO A 1036 80.89 -0.45 21.27
N VAL A 1037 80.21 0.68 21.37
CA VAL A 1037 78.96 0.85 22.11
C VAL A 1037 77.85 1.10 21.10
N VAL A 1038 76.88 0.19 21.03
CA VAL A 1038 75.75 0.25 20.08
C VAL A 1038 74.45 0.32 20.86
N VAL A 1039 73.59 1.26 20.49
CA VAL A 1039 72.20 1.33 21.00
C VAL A 1039 71.29 0.68 19.98
N ILE A 1040 70.39 -0.19 20.45
CA ILE A 1040 69.37 -0.83 19.64
C ILE A 1040 68.00 -0.34 20.14
N ALA A 1041 67.25 0.33 19.29
CA ALA A 1041 65.90 0.82 19.58
C ALA A 1041 64.96 0.43 18.44
N GLY A 1042 63.82 -0.20 18.75
CA GLY A 1042 62.84 -0.60 17.74
C GLY A 1042 63.40 -1.48 16.60
N HIS A 1043 64.35 -2.38 16.92
CA HIS A 1043 65.10 -3.21 15.96
C HIS A 1043 66.04 -2.45 15.00
N GLN A 1044 66.34 -1.18 15.28
CA GLN A 1044 67.32 -0.37 14.55
C GLN A 1044 68.59 -0.19 15.39
N GLU A 1045 69.77 -0.24 14.77
CA GLU A 1045 71.07 -0.11 15.46
C GLU A 1045 71.72 1.25 15.21
N SER A 1046 72.35 1.82 16.24
CA SER A 1046 73.15 3.03 16.10
C SER A 1046 74.50 2.75 15.45
N ALA A 1047 75.08 3.77 14.83
CA ALA A 1047 76.51 3.75 14.56
C ALA A 1047 77.27 3.56 15.88
N PRO A 1048 78.34 2.74 15.90
CA PRO A 1048 79.01 2.42 17.15
C PRO A 1048 79.71 3.66 17.70
N ALA A 1049 79.50 3.97 18.98
CA ALA A 1049 80.39 4.84 19.76
C ALA A 1049 81.57 4.01 20.31
N ARG A 1050 82.50 4.62 21.06
CA ARG A 1050 83.71 3.93 21.55
C ARG A 1050 83.92 4.16 23.04
N LEU A 1051 84.27 3.10 23.75
CA LEU A 1051 84.83 3.15 25.10
C LEU A 1051 86.12 2.34 25.22
N SER A 1052 86.90 2.52 26.27
CA SER A 1052 88.11 1.71 26.52
C SER A 1052 88.21 1.24 27.96
N TYR A 1053 88.47 -0.05 28.16
CA TYR A 1053 88.77 -0.61 29.47
C TYR A 1053 90.19 -0.24 29.93
N GLN A 1054 90.46 -0.41 31.22
CA GLN A 1054 91.80 -0.28 31.78
C GLN A 1054 92.76 -1.28 31.13
N VAL A 1055 93.96 -0.80 30.78
CA VAL A 1055 95.05 -1.67 30.35
C VAL A 1055 95.62 -2.36 31.58
N HIS A 1056 95.83 -3.67 31.48
CA HIS A 1056 96.39 -4.49 32.56
C HIS A 1056 97.78 -4.06 33.02
#